data_AF-A0A921FUR7-F1
#
_entry.id   AF-A0A921FUR7-F1
#
_cell.length_a   1.000
_cell.length_b   1.000
_cell.length_c   1.000
_cell.angle_alpha   90.00
_cell.angle_beta   90.00
_cell.angle_gamma   90.00
#
_symmetry.space_group_name_H-M   'P 1'
#
loop_
_entity.id
_entity.type
_entity.pdbx_description
1 polymer ?
#
loop_
_entity_poly.entity_id
_entity_poly.type
_entity_poly.pdbx_seq_one_letter_code
_entity_poly.pdbx_strand_id
1 'polypeptide(L)'
;MKEQITQNSRRVASVITAHTRTWVTWFLRIHRDEYHAAPVFARILTVAVALFLGFCTSVGPIYRANLSLSVFGFGNALTFLIASLNYWSLIIVATALIRYRTHLAITGQPDSWLGFFPLSSTSPDYQSASSPASAPTSAAPTSSVPTSAADAAVEAGAKTVAGADIATATASATITASETTTATAPADALTPDQALELIAARHAALSRGDDFDEDAYVNSLREQDEAADEELDSAFQRFLHNHPSWKSFIDKLQVAAHALRHFWRHQVRPRLHRVARAYPSFILKLSSKQSTLFWFFFIGWVWVPLIFVTAFGYDILAQSTEMHNFLNNLQGKPAPVSGFTQFDVYPIAHYLLPRDHTVFLSNQHNLLLTLFYGGMWNLSYSLFKTVVPAVVVLSVLQYIFAAFVCASIVARLVRLHPLLGFRGRSIAMGILWLSPMVTLATIELTKSPLFGFASAWWCSILVEISRIGLAGTRKHSDYKLWVGLFISTLLSLISVKYALYLMAIEVVVVLFSMMAWKLKIKTILCLVIPVVIFEGFLTGMYRSGLATDSDPIEGKAVQLQQIARVYQRNPRAIPAQTKRELEEIFDLDAMSHNYFPDDADYVKSSGTHINTGSYWWDNRKDQTWISISELLPKPETYRWRTVSAAQMKNFNKLWWQTVKSSPLIAIDAFIAEFYGYFDITDEPYVPLIYYVTNRSLCEVMGHDEEFCKSPVRTAVDNAIQDFSATPVLGWLAHGNTWVIITLLAFCVQMRLRRKLSLIWMLPLLAQMGVMVLAPANNFDRHMIGIAVMAAFVLVDLFAVRVRENSQGKRKAVTTGV
;
A
#
# COMPACT_ATOMS: atom_id res chain seq x y z
N MET A 1 -0.89 -32.86 62.35
CA MET A 1 -0.52 -31.65 61.57
C MET A 1 0.29 -31.96 60.31
N LYS A 2 1.54 -32.48 60.38
CA LYS A 2 2.37 -32.79 59.19
C LYS A 2 1.65 -33.68 58.15
N GLU A 3 1.06 -34.79 58.57
CA GLU A 3 0.30 -35.68 57.67
C GLU A 3 -0.89 -34.97 56.99
N GLN A 4 -1.62 -34.13 57.72
CA GLN A 4 -2.78 -33.41 57.21
C GLN A 4 -2.39 -32.39 56.12
N ILE A 5 -1.22 -31.75 56.27
CA ILE A 5 -0.62 -30.91 55.21
C ILE A 5 -0.23 -31.76 53.99
N THR A 6 0.37 -32.94 54.21
CA THR A 6 0.73 -33.88 53.12
C THR A 6 -0.50 -34.47 52.41
N GLN A 7 -1.60 -34.69 53.12
CA GLN A 7 -2.84 -35.22 52.56
C GLN A 7 -3.58 -34.15 51.75
N ASN A 8 -3.61 -32.90 52.25
CA ASN A 8 -4.15 -31.76 51.53
C ASN A 8 -3.34 -31.43 50.27
N SER A 9 -2.00 -31.47 50.33
CA SER A 9 -1.16 -31.22 49.13
C SER A 9 -1.34 -32.30 48.06
N ARG A 10 -1.49 -33.58 48.44
CA ARG A 10 -1.86 -34.66 47.51
C ARG A 10 -3.26 -34.47 46.92
N ARG A 11 -4.26 -34.05 47.71
CA ARG A 11 -5.60 -33.70 47.20
C ARG A 11 -5.53 -32.57 46.17
N VAL A 12 -4.86 -31.46 46.49
CA VAL A 12 -4.68 -30.33 45.57
C VAL A 12 -3.94 -30.76 44.29
N ALA A 13 -2.87 -31.54 44.39
CA ALA A 13 -2.17 -32.09 43.23
C ALA A 13 -3.08 -32.99 42.36
N SER A 14 -3.93 -33.81 42.98
CA SER A 14 -4.89 -34.67 42.24
C SER A 14 -5.95 -33.85 41.51
N VAL A 15 -6.46 -32.77 42.13
CA VAL A 15 -7.46 -31.86 41.53
C VAL A 15 -6.84 -31.05 40.39
N ILE A 16 -5.63 -30.53 40.56
CA ILE A 16 -4.86 -29.86 39.48
C ILE A 16 -4.61 -30.84 38.31
N THR A 17 -4.26 -32.09 38.61
CA THR A 17 -4.03 -33.13 37.59
C THR A 17 -5.32 -33.52 36.86
N ALA A 18 -6.44 -33.64 37.57
CA ALA A 18 -7.75 -33.92 36.98
C ALA A 18 -8.22 -32.76 36.09
N HIS A 19 -8.11 -31.50 36.55
CA HIS A 19 -8.45 -30.33 35.74
C HIS A 19 -7.53 -30.19 34.53
N THR A 20 -6.21 -30.31 34.67
CA THR A 20 -5.30 -30.26 33.51
C THR A 20 -5.58 -31.39 32.52
N ARG A 21 -5.87 -32.61 32.95
CA ARG A 21 -6.25 -33.72 32.05
C ARG A 21 -7.58 -33.46 31.34
N THR A 22 -8.55 -32.86 32.02
CA THR A 22 -9.85 -32.47 31.43
C THR A 22 -9.70 -31.33 30.42
N TRP A 23 -8.92 -30.30 30.77
CA TRP A 23 -8.57 -29.21 29.85
C TRP A 23 -7.79 -29.71 28.64
N VAL A 24 -6.80 -30.59 28.82
CA VAL A 24 -6.04 -31.19 27.72
C VAL A 24 -6.92 -32.04 26.82
N THR A 25 -7.84 -32.84 27.35
CA THR A 25 -8.76 -33.64 26.53
C THR A 25 -9.79 -32.78 25.79
N TRP A 26 -10.31 -31.72 26.41
CA TRP A 26 -11.20 -30.74 25.76
C TRP A 26 -10.47 -29.96 24.66
N PHE A 27 -9.25 -29.50 24.94
CA PHE A 27 -8.37 -28.80 23.99
C PHE A 27 -7.96 -29.70 22.80
N LEU A 28 -7.63 -30.96 23.04
CA LEU A 28 -7.37 -31.95 21.99
C LEU A 28 -8.62 -32.27 21.15
N ARG A 29 -9.82 -32.24 21.76
CA ARG A 29 -11.09 -32.41 21.04
C ARG A 29 -11.37 -31.22 20.12
N ILE A 30 -11.22 -30.00 20.63
CA ILE A 30 -11.28 -28.76 19.81
C ILE A 30 -10.27 -28.83 18.65
N HIS A 31 -9.01 -29.17 18.92
CA HIS A 31 -8.02 -29.29 17.85
C HIS A 31 -8.35 -30.39 16.82
N ARG A 32 -9.02 -31.48 17.22
CA ARG A 32 -9.49 -32.52 16.28
C ARG A 32 -10.64 -32.02 15.40
N ASP A 33 -11.60 -31.30 15.97
CA ASP A 33 -12.74 -30.76 15.23
C ASP A 33 -12.32 -29.57 14.33
N GLU A 34 -11.32 -28.79 14.75
CA GLU A 34 -10.64 -27.77 13.94
C GLU A 34 -10.05 -28.30 12.62
N TYR A 35 -9.65 -29.58 12.54
CA TYR A 35 -9.10 -30.16 11.30
C TYR A 35 -10.13 -30.24 10.18
N HIS A 36 -11.42 -30.39 10.51
CA HIS A 36 -12.52 -30.45 9.55
C HIS A 36 -13.21 -29.08 9.36
N ALA A 37 -13.31 -28.26 10.40
CA ALA A 37 -13.93 -26.94 10.32
C ALA A 37 -13.06 -25.89 9.59
N ALA A 38 -11.75 -25.84 9.86
CA ALA A 38 -10.87 -24.80 9.30
C ALA A 38 -10.79 -24.80 7.75
N PRO A 39 -10.79 -25.94 7.04
CA PRO A 39 -10.85 -25.96 5.57
C PRO A 39 -12.17 -25.45 4.99
N VAL A 40 -13.29 -25.67 5.68
CA VAL A 40 -14.61 -25.18 5.27
C VAL A 40 -14.68 -23.67 5.49
N PHE A 41 -14.30 -23.19 6.68
CA PHE A 41 -14.20 -21.76 6.98
C PHE A 41 -13.32 -21.01 5.96
N ALA A 42 -12.13 -21.53 5.65
CA ALA A 42 -11.24 -20.90 4.67
C ALA A 42 -11.83 -20.85 3.25
N ARG A 43 -12.70 -21.80 2.86
CA ARG A 43 -13.43 -21.77 1.58
C ARG A 43 -14.54 -20.72 1.60
N ILE A 44 -15.37 -20.71 2.65
CA ILE A 44 -16.46 -19.72 2.82
C ILE A 44 -15.89 -18.30 2.80
N LEU A 45 -14.84 -18.04 3.59
CA LEU A 45 -14.12 -16.77 3.63
C LEU A 45 -13.58 -16.36 2.24
N THR A 46 -12.99 -17.30 1.51
CA THR A 46 -12.46 -17.04 0.14
C THR A 46 -13.58 -16.58 -0.81
N VAL A 47 -14.76 -17.22 -0.75
CA VAL A 47 -15.92 -16.82 -1.56
C VAL A 47 -16.47 -15.49 -1.07
N ALA A 48 -16.65 -15.30 0.24
CA ALA A 48 -17.17 -14.05 0.81
C ALA A 48 -16.32 -12.82 0.45
N VAL A 49 -14.99 -12.93 0.52
CA VAL A 49 -14.07 -11.86 0.11
C VAL A 49 -14.14 -11.61 -1.40
N ALA A 50 -14.20 -12.64 -2.23
CA ALA A 50 -14.33 -12.46 -3.68
C ALA A 50 -15.68 -11.84 -4.09
N LEU A 51 -16.77 -12.20 -3.40
CA LEU A 51 -18.08 -11.57 -3.56
C LEU A 51 -18.06 -10.11 -3.09
N PHE A 52 -17.45 -9.81 -1.95
CA PHE A 52 -17.35 -8.45 -1.42
C PHE A 52 -16.54 -7.53 -2.35
N LEU A 53 -15.34 -7.94 -2.78
CA LEU A 53 -14.51 -7.16 -3.71
C LEU A 53 -15.20 -6.98 -5.08
N GLY A 54 -15.81 -8.05 -5.61
CA GLY A 54 -16.58 -7.95 -6.86
C GLY A 54 -17.82 -7.06 -6.73
N PHE A 55 -18.45 -7.01 -5.56
CA PHE A 55 -19.54 -6.08 -5.27
C PHE A 55 -19.05 -4.63 -5.29
N CYS A 56 -17.96 -4.30 -4.59
CA CYS A 56 -17.35 -2.97 -4.60
C CYS A 56 -17.02 -2.50 -6.03
N THR A 57 -16.36 -3.31 -6.86
CA THR A 57 -16.11 -3.00 -8.27
C THR A 57 -17.38 -2.89 -9.12
N SER A 58 -18.45 -3.63 -8.81
CA SER A 58 -19.72 -3.52 -9.54
C SER A 58 -20.53 -2.25 -9.23
N VAL A 59 -20.39 -1.71 -8.01
CA VAL A 59 -21.11 -0.50 -7.56
C VAL A 59 -20.31 0.78 -7.75
N GLY A 60 -18.99 0.69 -7.96
CA GLY A 60 -18.13 1.84 -8.21
C GLY A 60 -18.65 2.82 -9.28
N PRO A 61 -19.05 2.35 -10.47
CA PRO A 61 -19.63 3.23 -11.50
C PRO A 61 -20.95 3.93 -11.08
N ILE A 62 -21.69 3.38 -10.11
CA ILE A 62 -22.92 3.99 -9.58
C ILE A 62 -22.56 5.15 -8.64
N TYR A 63 -21.61 4.91 -7.72
CA TYR A 63 -21.24 5.91 -6.71
C TYR A 63 -20.34 7.02 -7.26
N ARG A 64 -19.44 6.72 -8.20
CA ARG A 64 -18.69 7.74 -8.97
C ARG A 64 -19.61 8.68 -9.78
N ALA A 65 -20.85 8.26 -10.05
CA ALA A 65 -21.90 9.10 -10.65
C ALA A 65 -22.85 9.76 -9.63
N ASN A 66 -22.57 9.65 -8.31
CA ASN A 66 -23.44 10.04 -7.19
C ASN A 66 -24.88 9.48 -7.27
N LEU A 67 -25.03 8.30 -7.89
CA LEU A 67 -26.31 7.60 -7.96
C LEU A 67 -26.50 6.75 -6.69
N SER A 68 -27.35 5.73 -6.77
CA SER A 68 -27.76 4.89 -5.64
C SER A 68 -28.01 3.47 -6.14
N LEU A 69 -27.87 2.47 -5.28
CA LEU A 69 -28.12 1.05 -5.58
C LEU A 69 -29.48 0.78 -6.26
N SER A 70 -30.45 1.70 -6.17
CA SER A 70 -31.69 1.67 -6.96
C SER A 70 -31.50 1.60 -8.48
N VAL A 71 -30.36 2.03 -9.03
CA VAL A 71 -30.05 1.95 -10.48
C VAL A 71 -29.20 0.73 -10.85
N PHE A 72 -28.93 -0.19 -9.91
CA PHE A 72 -28.13 -1.39 -10.16
C PHE A 72 -28.77 -2.26 -11.24
N GLY A 73 -28.14 -2.28 -12.42
CA GLY A 73 -28.69 -2.93 -13.61
C GLY A 73 -27.95 -4.20 -14.03
N PHE A 74 -28.32 -4.73 -15.20
CA PHE A 74 -27.69 -5.92 -15.78
C PHE A 74 -26.17 -5.75 -15.98
N GLY A 75 -25.71 -4.56 -16.38
CA GLY A 75 -24.28 -4.27 -16.52
C GLY A 75 -23.52 -4.41 -15.20
N ASN A 76 -24.06 -3.89 -14.09
CA ASN A 76 -23.47 -4.05 -12.77
C ASN A 76 -23.50 -5.53 -12.31
N ALA A 77 -24.59 -6.25 -12.57
CA ALA A 77 -24.67 -7.68 -12.27
C ALA A 77 -23.63 -8.53 -13.03
N LEU A 78 -23.34 -8.17 -14.29
CA LEU A 78 -22.30 -8.82 -15.09
C LEU A 78 -20.90 -8.47 -14.55
N THR A 79 -20.62 -7.20 -14.26
CA THR A 79 -19.35 -6.76 -13.64
C THR A 79 -19.13 -7.45 -12.29
N PHE A 80 -20.16 -7.57 -11.45
CA PHE A 80 -20.13 -8.30 -10.19
C PHE A 80 -19.68 -9.75 -10.38
N LEU A 81 -20.35 -10.48 -11.28
CA LEU A 81 -20.03 -11.87 -11.56
C LEU A 81 -18.59 -12.04 -12.06
N ILE A 82 -18.18 -11.23 -13.04
CA ILE A 82 -16.83 -11.29 -13.63
C ILE A 82 -15.76 -10.94 -12.59
N ALA A 83 -15.92 -9.84 -11.86
CA ALA A 83 -14.97 -9.40 -10.85
C ALA A 83 -14.84 -10.43 -9.71
N SER A 84 -15.96 -10.96 -9.20
CA SER A 84 -15.92 -12.02 -8.18
C SER A 84 -15.25 -13.31 -8.69
N LEU A 85 -15.51 -13.73 -9.93
CA LEU A 85 -14.82 -14.88 -10.53
C LEU A 85 -13.32 -14.63 -10.67
N ASN A 86 -12.90 -13.42 -11.05
CA ASN A 86 -11.49 -13.03 -11.14
C ASN A 86 -10.80 -13.07 -9.77
N TYR A 87 -11.34 -12.39 -8.75
CA TYR A 87 -10.77 -12.39 -7.40
C TYR A 87 -10.72 -13.80 -6.79
N TRP A 88 -11.76 -14.61 -6.99
CA TRP A 88 -11.78 -16.00 -6.57
C TRP A 88 -10.69 -16.82 -7.28
N SER A 89 -10.59 -16.70 -8.60
CA SER A 89 -9.59 -17.40 -9.42
C SER A 89 -8.16 -17.04 -9.00
N LEU A 90 -7.88 -15.76 -8.73
CA LEU A 90 -6.58 -15.32 -8.20
C LEU A 90 -6.21 -16.02 -6.88
N ILE A 91 -7.15 -16.14 -5.93
CA ILE A 91 -6.93 -16.85 -4.66
C ILE A 91 -6.69 -18.35 -4.90
N ILE A 92 -7.47 -18.98 -5.79
CA ILE A 92 -7.33 -20.41 -6.11
C ILE A 92 -5.98 -20.70 -6.77
N VAL A 93 -5.62 -19.94 -7.81
CA VAL A 93 -4.36 -20.07 -8.57
C VAL A 93 -3.16 -19.80 -7.67
N ALA A 94 -3.15 -18.71 -6.90
CA ALA A 94 -2.08 -18.43 -5.94
C ALA A 94 -1.93 -19.55 -4.90
N THR A 95 -3.05 -20.09 -4.37
CA THR A 95 -3.01 -21.26 -3.46
C THR A 95 -2.35 -22.47 -4.14
N ALA A 96 -2.73 -22.76 -5.39
CA ALA A 96 -2.23 -23.91 -6.15
C ALA A 96 -0.72 -23.78 -6.44
N LEU A 97 -0.29 -22.63 -6.96
CA LEU A 97 1.11 -22.31 -7.25
C LEU A 97 2.00 -22.47 -5.99
N ILE A 98 1.56 -21.93 -4.84
CA ILE A 98 2.34 -22.03 -3.60
C ILE A 98 2.41 -23.48 -3.10
N ARG A 99 1.33 -24.26 -3.21
CA ARG A 99 1.34 -25.69 -2.87
C ARG A 99 2.28 -26.48 -3.78
N TYR A 100 2.19 -26.28 -5.09
CA TYR A 100 3.06 -26.92 -6.09
C TYR A 100 4.53 -26.60 -5.83
N ARG A 101 4.87 -25.32 -5.62
CA ARG A 101 6.25 -24.91 -5.30
C ARG A 101 6.74 -25.43 -3.94
N THR A 102 5.86 -25.54 -2.95
CA THR A 102 6.20 -26.18 -1.66
C THR A 102 6.44 -27.69 -1.83
N HIS A 103 5.75 -28.35 -2.76
CA HIS A 103 6.01 -29.74 -3.13
C HIS A 103 7.39 -29.88 -3.82
N LEU A 104 7.71 -29.07 -4.84
CA LEU A 104 9.03 -29.05 -5.49
C LEU A 104 10.17 -28.87 -4.47
N ALA A 105 9.99 -27.97 -3.50
CA ALA A 105 10.94 -27.71 -2.42
C ALA A 105 11.15 -28.90 -1.46
N ILE A 106 10.17 -29.79 -1.33
CA ILE A 106 10.24 -31.01 -0.51
C ILE A 106 10.84 -32.17 -1.33
N THR A 107 10.52 -32.27 -2.62
CA THR A 107 11.03 -33.31 -3.52
C THR A 107 12.42 -33.01 -4.09
N GLY A 108 12.98 -31.82 -3.81
CA GLY A 108 14.31 -31.42 -4.29
C GLY A 108 14.38 -31.14 -5.80
N GLN A 109 13.24 -30.96 -6.47
CA GLN A 109 13.20 -30.68 -7.90
C GLN A 109 13.55 -29.21 -8.20
N PRO A 110 14.25 -28.93 -9.31
CA PRO A 110 14.60 -27.57 -9.70
C PRO A 110 13.35 -26.75 -10.07
N ASP A 111 13.17 -25.60 -9.40
CA ASP A 111 12.10 -24.63 -9.67
C ASP A 111 12.45 -23.81 -10.92
N SER A 112 12.05 -24.32 -12.08
CA SER A 112 12.32 -23.70 -13.40
C SER A 112 11.31 -22.63 -13.81
N TRP A 113 10.09 -22.67 -13.27
CA TRP A 113 8.97 -21.82 -13.71
C TRP A 113 8.96 -20.43 -13.07
N LEU A 114 9.38 -20.32 -11.81
CA LEU A 114 9.41 -19.05 -11.07
C LEU A 114 10.73 -18.92 -10.32
N GLY A 115 11.82 -18.80 -11.07
CA GLY A 115 13.20 -18.69 -10.55
C GLY A 115 13.49 -17.49 -9.62
N PHE A 116 12.47 -16.76 -9.15
CA PHE A 116 12.52 -15.75 -8.09
C PHE A 116 13.17 -16.27 -6.79
N PHE A 117 13.20 -17.59 -6.58
CA PHE A 117 13.76 -18.24 -5.39
C PHE A 117 14.45 -19.56 -5.74
N PRO A 118 15.75 -19.58 -6.09
CA PRO A 118 16.46 -20.82 -6.36
C PRO A 118 16.50 -21.71 -5.11
N LEU A 119 16.05 -22.96 -5.26
CA LEU A 119 16.12 -24.01 -4.22
C LEU A 119 17.50 -24.68 -4.13
N SER A 120 18.45 -24.32 -5.01
CA SER A 120 19.77 -24.93 -5.08
C SER A 120 20.59 -24.64 -3.82
N SER A 121 20.87 -25.69 -3.04
CA SER A 121 21.78 -25.66 -1.88
C SER A 121 23.26 -25.47 -2.25
N THR A 122 23.57 -25.24 -3.52
CA THR A 122 24.92 -24.99 -4.05
C THR A 122 25.28 -23.50 -3.92
N SER A 123 25.53 -23.07 -2.68
CA SER A 123 26.56 -22.03 -2.49
C SER A 123 27.91 -22.72 -2.69
N PRO A 124 28.86 -22.12 -3.44
CA PRO A 124 30.26 -22.41 -3.24
C PRO A 124 30.61 -22.11 -1.78
N ASP A 125 31.51 -22.90 -1.23
CA ASP A 125 31.94 -23.03 0.16
C ASP A 125 31.77 -21.81 1.08
N TYR A 126 31.01 -22.02 2.15
CA TYR A 126 31.28 -21.37 3.44
C TYR A 126 31.68 -22.46 4.44
N GLN A 127 32.81 -23.12 4.17
CA GLN A 127 33.43 -24.01 5.15
C GLN A 127 33.87 -23.21 6.38
N SER A 128 33.79 -23.87 7.53
CA SER A 128 34.15 -23.32 8.84
C SER A 128 35.55 -22.71 8.85
N ALA A 129 35.68 -21.55 9.50
CA ALA A 129 36.98 -20.97 9.80
C ALA A 129 37.79 -21.91 10.72
N SER A 130 38.76 -22.61 10.13
CA SER A 130 39.89 -23.22 10.81
C SER A 130 41.13 -22.32 10.66
N SER A 131 41.96 -22.29 11.70
CA SER A 131 43.08 -21.36 11.89
C SER A 131 44.09 -21.25 10.73
N PRO A 132 44.77 -20.11 10.57
CA PRO A 132 45.70 -19.90 9.46
C PRO A 132 47.01 -20.68 9.63
N ALA A 133 47.42 -21.38 8.58
CA ALA A 133 48.74 -22.00 8.47
C ALA A 133 49.55 -21.29 7.36
N SER A 134 50.70 -20.74 7.75
CA SER A 134 51.90 -20.47 6.95
C SER A 134 51.77 -20.28 5.42
N ALA A 135 51.94 -19.05 4.95
CA ALA A 135 52.28 -18.76 3.55
C ALA A 135 53.81 -18.80 3.33
N PRO A 136 54.31 -19.37 2.21
CA PRO A 136 55.69 -19.18 1.76
C PRO A 136 55.83 -17.95 0.85
N THR A 137 57.02 -17.34 0.90
CA THR A 137 57.42 -16.10 0.23
C THR A 137 57.91 -16.27 -1.22
N SER A 138 57.54 -15.33 -2.11
CA SER A 138 58.30 -14.79 -3.26
C SER A 138 57.33 -14.04 -4.22
N ALA A 139 57.74 -13.10 -5.08
CA ALA A 139 58.81 -12.10 -5.04
C ALA A 139 58.36 -10.92 -5.95
N ALA A 140 58.84 -9.69 -5.70
CA ALA A 140 58.54 -8.52 -6.54
C ALA A 140 59.47 -8.42 -7.77
N PRO A 141 59.07 -7.66 -8.81
CA PRO A 141 59.67 -6.33 -9.06
C PRO A 141 58.58 -5.23 -9.27
N THR A 142 58.66 -4.01 -8.73
CA THR A 142 59.34 -2.79 -9.28
C THR A 142 59.13 -2.58 -10.79
N SER A 143 58.70 -1.44 -11.33
CA SER A 143 58.26 -0.11 -10.86
C SER A 143 57.40 0.53 -12.00
N SER A 144 56.93 1.79 -12.04
CA SER A 144 57.06 3.01 -11.23
C SER A 144 55.79 3.90 -11.39
N VAL A 145 55.79 5.13 -10.85
CA VAL A 145 54.82 6.21 -11.13
C VAL A 145 55.60 7.54 -11.24
N PRO A 146 55.16 8.51 -12.07
CA PRO A 146 54.85 9.81 -11.48
C PRO A 146 53.54 10.45 -11.97
N THR A 147 52.98 11.24 -11.06
CA THR A 147 51.85 12.17 -11.20
C THR A 147 52.15 13.39 -12.09
N SER A 148 51.12 13.95 -12.75
CA SER A 148 50.72 15.37 -12.58
C SER A 148 49.40 15.68 -13.29
N ALA A 149 48.74 16.77 -12.89
CA ALA A 149 47.52 17.31 -13.49
C ALA A 149 47.74 18.80 -13.82
N ALA A 150 47.11 19.31 -14.88
CA ALA A 150 46.65 20.70 -15.06
C ALA A 150 46.02 20.89 -16.46
N ASP A 151 44.82 21.51 -16.51
CA ASP A 151 44.40 22.69 -17.29
C ASP A 151 44.76 22.85 -18.80
N ALA A 152 44.03 23.58 -19.65
CA ALA A 152 42.63 24.05 -19.73
C ALA A 152 42.40 24.76 -21.10
N ALA A 153 41.14 24.94 -21.53
CA ALA A 153 40.69 25.74 -22.70
C ALA A 153 41.17 25.23 -24.09
N VAL A 154 40.55 25.55 -25.25
CA VAL A 154 39.79 26.75 -25.67
C VAL A 154 38.50 26.40 -26.44
N GLU A 155 37.57 27.35 -26.41
CA GLU A 155 36.19 27.36 -26.91
C GLU A 155 36.04 28.03 -28.31
N ALA A 156 34.81 28.05 -28.84
CA ALA A 156 34.29 28.73 -30.04
C ALA A 156 34.43 28.00 -31.39
N GLY A 157 33.47 28.09 -32.33
CA GLY A 157 32.29 28.98 -32.39
C GLY A 157 30.99 28.27 -32.82
N ALA A 158 29.88 29.03 -32.81
CA ALA A 158 28.50 28.52 -32.91
C ALA A 158 27.65 29.26 -33.96
N LYS A 159 26.37 28.82 -34.11
CA LYS A 159 25.25 29.46 -34.88
C LYS A 159 25.38 29.34 -36.42
N THR A 160 24.33 29.28 -37.24
CA THR A 160 22.84 29.27 -37.09
C THR A 160 22.24 28.60 -38.36
N VAL A 161 21.03 28.02 -38.38
CA VAL A 161 19.72 28.60 -38.80
C VAL A 161 18.76 27.38 -38.75
N ALA A 162 17.72 27.28 -37.91
CA ALA A 162 16.43 27.99 -37.85
C ALA A 162 15.40 27.63 -38.96
N GLY A 163 14.30 26.98 -38.55
CA GLY A 163 12.98 27.05 -39.20
C GLY A 163 12.59 25.98 -40.24
N ALA A 164 11.67 25.07 -39.86
CA ALA A 164 10.61 24.55 -40.73
C ALA A 164 9.58 23.75 -39.90
N ASP A 165 8.36 24.27 -39.78
CA ASP A 165 7.21 23.51 -39.28
C ASP A 165 6.78 22.46 -40.30
N ILE A 166 6.41 21.25 -39.85
CA ILE A 166 5.50 20.38 -40.60
C ILE A 166 4.45 19.83 -39.64
N ALA A 167 3.21 20.29 -39.85
CA ALA A 167 2.04 19.77 -39.17
C ALA A 167 1.59 18.41 -39.74
N THR A 168 0.81 17.70 -38.93
CA THR A 168 -0.02 16.54 -39.24
C THR A 168 -0.47 16.38 -40.71
N ALA A 169 -0.14 15.22 -41.28
CA ALA A 169 -0.88 14.63 -42.40
C ALA A 169 -1.29 13.19 -42.02
N THR A 170 -2.57 13.03 -41.68
CA THR A 170 -3.17 11.73 -41.34
C THR A 170 -3.32 10.90 -42.62
N ALA A 171 -2.72 9.70 -42.65
CA ALA A 171 -2.96 8.71 -43.70
C ALA A 171 -3.35 7.37 -43.05
N SER A 172 -4.60 6.98 -43.23
CA SER A 172 -5.13 5.72 -42.70
C SER A 172 -4.49 4.51 -43.38
N ALA A 173 -3.55 3.86 -42.69
CA ALA A 173 -3.11 2.52 -43.06
C ALA A 173 -4.22 1.52 -42.68
N THR A 174 -5.07 1.18 -43.65
CA THR A 174 -5.95 0.01 -43.52
C THR A 174 -5.06 -1.23 -43.56
N ILE A 175 -4.69 -1.74 -42.39
CA ILE A 175 -4.06 -3.06 -42.28
C ILE A 175 -5.16 -4.10 -42.50
N THR A 176 -5.41 -4.43 -43.77
CA THR A 176 -5.99 -5.73 -44.11
C THR A 176 -5.02 -6.79 -43.60
N ALA A 177 -5.51 -7.61 -42.66
CA ALA A 177 -4.75 -8.73 -42.16
C ALA A 177 -4.46 -9.72 -43.29
N SER A 178 -3.20 -10.10 -43.44
CA SER A 178 -2.82 -11.37 -44.04
C SER A 178 -1.69 -11.97 -43.19
N GLU A 179 -2.06 -13.05 -42.51
CA GLU A 179 -1.20 -14.15 -42.08
C GLU A 179 0.03 -13.82 -41.21
N THR A 180 -0.24 -13.88 -39.91
CA THR A 180 0.48 -14.72 -38.95
C THR A 180 1.90 -15.17 -39.34
N THR A 181 2.90 -14.60 -38.67
CA THR A 181 4.23 -15.19 -38.57
C THR A 181 4.16 -16.52 -37.81
N THR A 182 3.84 -17.60 -38.51
CA THR A 182 3.98 -18.97 -37.99
C THR A 182 5.44 -19.24 -37.66
N ALA A 183 5.66 -19.81 -36.48
CA ALA A 183 6.96 -20.35 -36.11
C ALA A 183 7.42 -21.35 -37.17
N THR A 184 8.74 -21.44 -37.38
CA THR A 184 9.39 -22.38 -38.32
C THR A 184 8.81 -23.78 -38.17
N ALA A 185 7.95 -24.16 -39.10
CA ALA A 185 7.57 -25.54 -39.33
C ALA A 185 8.80 -26.34 -39.79
N PRO A 186 8.84 -27.67 -39.62
CA PRO A 186 9.83 -28.49 -40.33
C PRO A 186 9.72 -28.23 -41.84
N ALA A 187 10.84 -28.30 -42.55
CA ALA A 187 10.98 -27.89 -43.96
C ALA A 187 10.16 -28.72 -44.98
N ASP A 188 9.39 -29.70 -44.49
CA ASP A 188 8.66 -30.71 -45.26
C ASP A 188 7.12 -30.56 -45.12
N ALA A 189 6.64 -29.46 -44.53
CA ALA A 189 5.21 -29.23 -44.27
C ALA A 189 4.58 -28.27 -45.28
N LEU A 190 3.70 -28.80 -46.15
CA LEU A 190 2.89 -28.02 -47.11
C LEU A 190 1.99 -26.99 -46.41
N THR A 191 1.77 -25.85 -47.05
CA THR A 191 0.77 -24.86 -46.60
C THR A 191 -0.66 -25.39 -46.80
N PRO A 192 -1.68 -24.83 -46.11
CA PRO A 192 -3.07 -25.28 -46.26
C PRO A 192 -3.59 -25.21 -47.70
N ASP A 193 -3.18 -24.20 -48.47
CA ASP A 193 -3.60 -24.02 -49.86
C ASP A 193 -2.88 -24.98 -50.81
N GLN A 194 -1.56 -25.18 -50.64
CA GLN A 194 -0.80 -26.20 -51.37
C GLN A 194 -1.32 -27.62 -51.09
N ALA A 195 -1.73 -27.91 -49.85
CA ALA A 195 -2.36 -29.17 -49.50
C ALA A 195 -3.73 -29.34 -50.19
N LEU A 196 -4.51 -28.26 -50.32
CA LEU A 196 -5.77 -28.27 -51.06
C LEU A 196 -5.56 -28.56 -52.56
N GLU A 197 -4.53 -27.94 -53.14
CA GLU A 197 -4.19 -28.09 -54.56
C GLU A 197 -3.62 -29.49 -54.87
N LEU A 198 -2.77 -30.04 -53.99
CA LEU A 198 -2.32 -31.44 -54.04
C LEU A 198 -3.51 -32.41 -54.01
N ILE A 199 -4.48 -32.21 -53.11
CA ILE A 199 -5.69 -33.03 -53.03
C ILE A 199 -6.51 -32.95 -54.32
N ALA A 200 -6.65 -31.76 -54.91
CA ALA A 200 -7.35 -31.56 -56.18
C ALA A 200 -6.63 -32.25 -57.36
N ALA A 201 -5.31 -32.10 -57.46
CA ALA A 201 -4.49 -32.72 -58.50
C ALA A 201 -4.52 -34.25 -58.41
N ARG A 202 -4.37 -34.81 -57.21
CA ARG A 202 -4.48 -36.25 -56.92
C ARG A 202 -5.85 -36.80 -57.32
N HIS A 203 -6.92 -36.09 -56.96
CA HIS A 203 -8.28 -36.48 -57.32
C HIS A 203 -8.52 -36.46 -58.83
N ALA A 204 -7.98 -35.45 -59.53
CA ALA A 204 -8.05 -35.35 -60.99
C ALA A 204 -7.27 -36.48 -61.70
N ALA A 205 -6.07 -36.85 -61.24
CA ALA A 205 -5.30 -37.96 -61.79
C ALA A 205 -6.00 -39.32 -61.58
N LEU A 206 -6.43 -39.60 -60.35
CA LEU A 206 -7.18 -40.83 -60.03
C LEU A 206 -8.48 -40.93 -60.82
N SER A 207 -9.16 -39.81 -61.12
CA SER A 207 -10.38 -39.81 -61.95
C SER A 207 -10.14 -40.18 -63.42
N ARG A 208 -8.90 -40.10 -63.91
CA ARG A 208 -8.50 -40.53 -65.26
C ARG A 208 -7.92 -41.95 -65.30
N GLY A 209 -7.66 -42.56 -64.13
CA GLY A 209 -7.00 -43.85 -64.02
C GLY A 209 -5.47 -43.79 -64.08
N ASP A 210 -4.89 -42.59 -63.93
CA ASP A 210 -3.44 -42.37 -63.88
C ASP A 210 -2.90 -42.68 -62.46
N ASP A 211 -1.70 -43.29 -62.35
CA ASP A 211 -0.96 -43.34 -61.09
C ASP A 211 -0.44 -41.94 -60.74
N PHE A 212 -0.78 -41.46 -59.54
CA PHE A 212 -0.37 -40.13 -59.06
C PHE A 212 0.87 -40.22 -58.17
N ASP A 213 2.00 -39.73 -58.68
CA ASP A 213 3.24 -39.56 -57.92
C ASP A 213 3.18 -38.28 -57.06
N GLU A 214 2.90 -38.49 -55.77
CA GLU A 214 2.73 -37.43 -54.77
C GLU A 214 4.05 -36.69 -54.49
N ASP A 215 5.19 -37.40 -54.48
CA ASP A 215 6.51 -36.83 -54.25
C ASP A 215 6.97 -35.98 -55.45
N ALA A 216 6.71 -36.42 -56.69
CA ALA A 216 7.02 -35.65 -57.88
C ALA A 216 6.21 -34.34 -57.95
N TYR A 217 4.91 -34.38 -57.61
CA TYR A 217 4.07 -33.18 -57.62
C TYR A 217 4.48 -32.18 -56.52
N VAL A 218 4.75 -32.66 -55.30
CA VAL A 218 5.22 -31.80 -54.19
C VAL A 218 6.55 -31.13 -54.52
N ASN A 219 7.50 -31.84 -55.14
CA ASN A 219 8.74 -31.22 -55.60
C ASN A 219 8.47 -30.16 -56.69
N SER A 220 7.54 -30.39 -57.61
CA SER A 220 7.19 -29.40 -58.65
C SER A 220 6.53 -28.13 -58.09
N LEU A 221 5.73 -28.23 -57.01
CA LEU A 221 5.21 -27.06 -56.28
C LEU A 221 6.36 -26.29 -55.61
N ARG A 222 7.33 -27.01 -55.03
CA ARG A 222 8.49 -26.38 -54.37
C ARG A 222 9.41 -25.68 -55.37
N GLU A 223 9.61 -26.25 -56.55
CA GLU A 223 10.33 -25.60 -57.66
C GLU A 223 9.59 -24.35 -58.17
N GLN A 224 8.25 -24.31 -58.13
CA GLN A 224 7.46 -23.13 -58.46
C GLN A 224 7.55 -22.03 -57.39
N ASP A 225 7.49 -22.38 -56.09
CA ASP A 225 7.73 -21.44 -54.99
C ASP A 225 9.16 -20.86 -55.06
N GLU A 226 10.17 -21.71 -55.24
CA GLU A 226 11.58 -21.27 -55.37
C GLU A 226 11.75 -20.34 -56.58
N ALA A 227 11.13 -20.64 -57.73
CA ALA A 227 11.15 -19.77 -58.91
C ALA A 227 10.37 -18.45 -58.71
N ALA A 228 9.27 -18.47 -57.95
CA ALA A 228 8.48 -17.28 -57.63
C ALA A 228 9.24 -16.35 -56.66
N ASP A 229 9.93 -16.89 -55.66
CA ASP A 229 10.82 -16.13 -54.77
C ASP A 229 12.03 -15.56 -55.52
N GLU A 230 12.64 -16.31 -56.45
CA GLU A 230 13.68 -15.77 -57.34
C GLU A 230 13.14 -14.66 -58.26
N GLU A 231 11.93 -14.81 -58.82
CA GLU A 231 11.32 -13.75 -59.61
C GLU A 231 11.02 -12.51 -58.75
N LEU A 232 10.53 -12.69 -57.52
CA LEU A 232 10.23 -11.61 -56.57
C LEU A 232 11.49 -10.84 -56.16
N ASP A 233 12.58 -11.51 -55.78
CA ASP A 233 13.85 -10.83 -55.49
C ASP A 233 14.42 -10.19 -56.75
N SER A 234 14.35 -10.84 -57.92
CA SER A 234 14.79 -10.21 -59.18
C SER A 234 13.96 -8.96 -59.52
N ALA A 235 12.66 -8.92 -59.20
CA ALA A 235 11.79 -7.77 -59.37
C ALA A 235 12.13 -6.66 -58.35
N PHE A 236 12.44 -7.04 -57.11
CA PHE A 236 12.89 -6.13 -56.06
C PHE A 236 14.26 -5.51 -56.39
N GLN A 237 15.23 -6.29 -56.87
CA GLN A 237 16.53 -5.78 -57.36
C GLN A 237 16.35 -4.87 -58.57
N ARG A 238 15.44 -5.20 -59.51
CA ARG A 238 15.07 -4.31 -60.64
C ARG A 238 14.45 -2.99 -60.15
N PHE A 239 13.57 -3.03 -59.15
CA PHE A 239 13.00 -1.84 -58.51
C PHE A 239 14.09 -0.97 -57.85
N LEU A 240 15.00 -1.56 -57.08
CA LEU A 240 16.12 -0.84 -56.45
C LEU A 240 17.13 -0.29 -57.45
N HIS A 241 17.29 -0.91 -58.62
CA HIS A 241 18.10 -0.38 -59.71
C HIS A 241 17.46 0.88 -60.33
N ASN A 242 16.15 0.85 -60.57
CA ASN A 242 15.41 1.97 -61.16
C ASN A 242 15.15 3.13 -60.18
N HIS A 243 15.24 2.88 -58.87
CA HIS A 243 15.03 3.89 -57.82
C HIS A 243 16.25 4.04 -56.89
N PRO A 244 17.33 4.69 -57.35
CA PRO A 244 18.59 4.79 -56.60
C PRO A 244 18.47 5.57 -55.26
N SER A 245 17.47 6.43 -55.12
CA SER A 245 17.14 7.09 -53.84
C SER A 245 16.64 6.09 -52.78
N TRP A 246 15.78 5.15 -53.18
CA TRP A 246 15.29 4.06 -52.32
C TRP A 246 16.40 3.08 -51.97
N LYS A 247 17.25 2.72 -52.92
CA LYS A 247 18.46 1.91 -52.65
C LYS A 247 19.36 2.59 -51.61
N SER A 248 19.70 3.87 -51.80
CA SER A 248 20.51 4.63 -50.82
C SER A 248 19.85 4.70 -49.43
N PHE A 249 18.52 4.78 -49.36
CA PHE A 249 17.78 4.78 -48.10
C PHE A 249 17.84 3.42 -47.39
N ILE A 250 17.64 2.32 -48.13
CA ILE A 250 17.72 0.95 -47.59
C ILE A 250 19.15 0.61 -47.18
N ASP A 251 20.16 0.97 -47.97
CA ASP A 251 21.57 0.76 -47.62
C ASP A 251 21.93 1.50 -46.31
N LYS A 252 21.48 2.77 -46.16
CA LYS A 252 21.66 3.54 -44.92
C LYS A 252 20.95 2.90 -43.73
N LEU A 253 19.74 2.37 -43.92
CA LEU A 253 19.00 1.62 -42.90
C LEU A 253 19.71 0.32 -42.49
N GLN A 254 20.25 -0.43 -43.45
CA GLN A 254 21.02 -1.64 -43.18
C GLN A 254 22.33 -1.33 -42.44
N VAL A 255 23.06 -0.28 -42.84
CA VAL A 255 24.27 0.19 -42.13
C VAL A 255 23.92 0.68 -40.72
N ALA A 256 22.84 1.44 -40.54
CA ALA A 256 22.38 1.87 -39.22
C ALA A 256 21.97 0.68 -38.33
N ALA A 257 21.24 -0.29 -38.88
CA ALA A 257 20.86 -1.52 -38.18
C ALA A 257 22.08 -2.39 -37.83
N HIS A 258 23.08 -2.47 -38.72
CA HIS A 258 24.34 -3.16 -38.45
C HIS A 258 25.14 -2.45 -37.35
N ALA A 259 25.25 -1.12 -37.41
CA ALA A 259 25.90 -0.30 -36.38
C ALA A 259 25.21 -0.45 -35.01
N LEU A 260 23.86 -0.44 -34.97
CA LEU A 260 23.06 -0.72 -33.77
C LEU A 260 23.30 -2.13 -33.23
N ARG A 261 23.28 -3.16 -34.09
CA ARG A 261 23.56 -4.56 -33.70
C ARG A 261 24.99 -4.70 -33.18
N HIS A 262 25.97 -4.06 -33.80
CA HIS A 262 27.38 -4.07 -33.41
C HIS A 262 27.60 -3.33 -32.07
N PHE A 263 27.07 -2.12 -31.93
CA PHE A 263 27.07 -1.37 -30.68
C PHE A 263 26.39 -2.16 -29.55
N TRP A 264 25.25 -2.77 -29.82
CA TRP A 264 24.56 -3.63 -28.85
C TRP A 264 25.40 -4.85 -28.47
N ARG A 265 25.98 -5.57 -29.44
CA ARG A 265 26.81 -6.78 -29.19
C ARG A 265 28.12 -6.48 -28.45
N HIS A 266 28.80 -5.37 -28.76
CA HIS A 266 30.17 -5.10 -28.29
C HIS A 266 30.26 -4.05 -27.18
N GLN A 267 29.37 -3.04 -27.14
CA GLN A 267 29.38 -2.02 -26.08
C GLN A 267 28.34 -2.31 -24.99
N VAL A 268 27.10 -2.61 -25.35
CA VAL A 268 25.98 -2.69 -24.39
C VAL A 268 25.90 -4.08 -23.72
N ARG A 269 25.83 -5.15 -24.51
CA ARG A 269 25.67 -6.55 -24.03
C ARG A 269 26.80 -7.00 -23.08
N PRO A 270 28.09 -6.69 -23.28
CA PRO A 270 29.14 -7.11 -22.34
C PRO A 270 29.14 -6.31 -21.03
N ARG A 271 28.64 -5.07 -21.04
CA ARG A 271 28.42 -4.26 -19.84
C ARG A 271 27.22 -4.78 -19.06
N LEU A 272 26.09 -5.03 -19.73
CA LEU A 272 24.91 -5.69 -19.16
C LEU A 272 25.26 -7.06 -18.55
N HIS A 273 26.03 -7.91 -19.24
CA HIS A 273 26.47 -9.21 -18.69
C HIS A 273 27.42 -9.11 -17.49
N ARG A 274 28.17 -8.01 -17.34
CA ARG A 274 28.93 -7.74 -16.10
C ARG A 274 28.01 -7.32 -14.97
N VAL A 275 27.10 -6.38 -15.22
CA VAL A 275 26.10 -5.93 -14.22
C VAL A 275 25.20 -7.09 -13.77
N ALA A 276 24.68 -7.88 -14.70
CA ALA A 276 23.81 -9.03 -14.41
C ALA A 276 24.51 -10.13 -13.60
N ARG A 277 25.83 -10.35 -13.79
CA ARG A 277 26.61 -11.27 -12.96
C ARG A 277 26.93 -10.70 -11.56
N ALA A 278 27.12 -9.39 -11.43
CA ALA A 278 27.39 -8.74 -10.15
C ALA A 278 26.12 -8.53 -9.30
N TYR A 279 24.96 -8.35 -9.93
CA TYR A 279 23.70 -7.99 -9.30
C TYR A 279 23.24 -8.94 -8.17
N PRO A 280 23.29 -10.27 -8.30
CA PRO A 280 22.92 -11.18 -7.22
C PRO A 280 23.77 -10.95 -5.96
N SER A 281 25.09 -10.90 -6.11
CA SER A 281 26.04 -10.69 -5.00
C SER A 281 25.89 -9.30 -4.39
N PHE A 282 25.64 -8.27 -5.21
CA PHE A 282 25.36 -6.91 -4.75
C PHE A 282 24.11 -6.87 -3.86
N ILE A 283 22.97 -7.39 -4.34
CA ILE A 283 21.72 -7.39 -3.58
C ILE A 283 21.84 -8.21 -2.29
N LEU A 284 22.50 -9.38 -2.32
CA LEU A 284 22.73 -10.19 -1.12
C LEU A 284 23.59 -9.46 -0.07
N LYS A 285 24.61 -8.69 -0.51
CA LYS A 285 25.45 -7.87 0.37
C LYS A 285 24.69 -6.64 0.90
N LEU A 286 23.96 -5.92 0.04
CA LEU A 286 23.15 -4.75 0.37
C LEU A 286 22.08 -5.06 1.43
N SER A 287 21.43 -6.21 1.30
CA SER A 287 20.39 -6.71 2.21
C SER A 287 20.91 -7.52 3.41
N SER A 288 22.24 -7.60 3.61
CA SER A 288 22.83 -8.45 4.66
C SER A 288 22.68 -7.88 6.08
N LYS A 289 22.57 -6.55 6.22
CA LYS A 289 22.51 -5.84 7.51
C LYS A 289 21.44 -4.76 7.47
N GLN A 290 20.73 -4.57 8.59
CA GLN A 290 19.73 -3.50 8.72
C GLN A 290 20.34 -2.10 8.52
N SER A 291 21.60 -1.87 8.93
CA SER A 291 22.28 -0.59 8.70
C SER A 291 22.56 -0.31 7.23
N THR A 292 22.88 -1.35 6.44
CA THR A 292 23.08 -1.21 4.99
C THR A 292 21.74 -0.98 4.26
N LEU A 293 20.67 -1.62 4.72
CA LEU A 293 19.30 -1.35 4.26
C LEU A 293 18.82 0.05 4.66
N PHE A 294 19.17 0.54 5.86
CA PHE A 294 18.85 1.90 6.29
C PHE A 294 19.48 2.92 5.34
N TRP A 295 20.78 2.81 5.05
CA TRP A 295 21.43 3.71 4.08
C TRP A 295 20.90 3.56 2.66
N PHE A 296 20.46 2.36 2.24
CA PHE A 296 19.80 2.19 0.95
C PHE A 296 18.52 3.03 0.84
N PHE A 297 17.60 2.92 1.81
CA PHE A 297 16.37 3.72 1.81
C PHE A 297 16.66 5.21 2.07
N PHE A 298 17.49 5.52 3.07
CA PHE A 298 17.84 6.88 3.46
C PHE A 298 18.57 7.65 2.35
N ILE A 299 19.38 7.00 1.50
CA ILE A 299 20.01 7.68 0.35
C ILE A 299 19.07 7.64 -0.87
N GLY A 300 18.41 6.50 -1.10
CA GLY A 300 17.53 6.29 -2.25
C GLY A 300 16.29 7.20 -2.29
N TRP A 301 15.90 7.80 -1.16
CA TRP A 301 14.82 8.78 -1.09
C TRP A 301 15.29 10.22 -0.85
N VAL A 302 16.60 10.54 -0.85
CA VAL A 302 17.11 11.91 -0.57
C VAL A 302 16.48 12.97 -1.48
N TRP A 303 16.15 12.60 -2.71
CA TRP A 303 15.47 13.47 -3.66
C TRP A 303 14.11 13.99 -3.15
N VAL A 304 13.42 13.24 -2.28
CA VAL A 304 12.10 13.62 -1.74
C VAL A 304 12.20 14.87 -0.85
N PRO A 305 12.97 14.91 0.26
CA PRO A 305 13.16 16.14 1.02
C PRO A 305 13.99 17.20 0.28
N LEU A 306 14.79 16.86 -0.74
CA LEU A 306 15.46 17.89 -1.56
C LEU A 306 14.51 18.65 -2.48
N ILE A 307 13.52 17.99 -3.08
CA ILE A 307 12.56 18.60 -4.00
C ILE A 307 11.36 19.18 -3.24
N PHE A 308 10.80 18.41 -2.30
CA PHE A 308 9.56 18.77 -1.63
C PHE A 308 9.76 19.45 -0.27
N VAL A 309 10.90 19.23 0.40
CA VAL A 309 11.22 19.62 1.80
C VAL A 309 10.34 18.95 2.84
N THR A 310 9.03 19.01 2.67
CA THR A 310 8.01 18.56 3.62
C THR A 310 6.67 18.38 2.90
N ALA A 311 5.76 17.62 3.50
CA ALA A 311 4.36 17.54 3.11
C ALA A 311 3.49 17.68 4.35
N PHE A 312 2.38 18.41 4.31
CA PHE A 312 1.40 18.43 5.40
C PHE A 312 0.06 19.00 4.94
N GLY A 313 -0.98 18.80 5.76
CA GLY A 313 -2.29 19.44 5.61
C GLY A 313 -2.65 20.26 6.83
N TYR A 314 -3.94 20.59 6.96
CA TYR A 314 -4.44 21.46 8.01
C TYR A 314 -4.16 20.97 9.46
N ASP A 315 -4.01 19.66 9.66
CA ASP A 315 -3.74 19.03 10.97
C ASP A 315 -2.60 19.74 11.75
N ILE A 316 -1.44 20.00 11.12
CA ILE A 316 -0.28 20.61 11.83
C ILE A 316 -0.52 22.09 12.17
N LEU A 317 -1.30 22.80 11.34
CA LEU A 317 -1.69 24.19 11.60
C LEU A 317 -2.61 24.27 12.81
N ALA A 318 -3.65 23.44 12.85
CA ALA A 318 -4.54 23.35 14.00
C ALA A 318 -3.77 23.02 15.29
N GLN A 319 -2.87 22.03 15.24
CA GLN A 319 -2.00 21.68 16.37
C GLN A 319 -1.07 22.83 16.81
N SER A 320 -0.56 23.62 15.86
CA SER A 320 0.28 24.79 16.17
C SER A 320 -0.52 25.91 16.86
N THR A 321 -1.77 26.13 16.44
CA THR A 321 -2.70 27.09 17.02
C THR A 321 -3.17 26.68 18.41
N GLU A 322 -3.52 25.40 18.61
CA GLU A 322 -3.82 24.81 19.93
C GLU A 322 -2.69 25.11 20.93
N MET A 323 -1.45 24.81 20.54
CA MET A 323 -0.29 25.04 21.39
C MET A 323 0.04 26.53 21.58
N HIS A 324 -0.11 27.36 20.54
CA HIS A 324 0.15 28.80 20.62
C HIS A 324 -0.78 29.49 21.62
N ASN A 325 -2.09 29.22 21.51
CA ASN A 325 -3.10 29.79 22.38
C ASN A 325 -2.96 29.27 23.82
N PHE A 326 -2.61 27.99 24.01
CA PHE A 326 -2.29 27.44 25.32
C PHE A 326 -1.10 28.15 25.98
N LEU A 327 0.01 28.36 25.26
CA LEU A 327 1.19 29.05 25.78
C LEU A 327 0.92 30.54 26.08
N ASN A 328 0.12 31.23 25.27
CA ASN A 328 -0.29 32.61 25.54
C ASN A 328 -1.15 32.71 26.81
N ASN A 329 -2.10 31.77 26.99
CA ASN A 329 -2.96 31.69 28.18
C ASN A 329 -2.13 31.48 29.46
N LEU A 330 -1.13 30.58 29.43
CA LEU A 330 -0.19 30.39 30.54
C LEU A 330 0.66 31.63 30.85
N GLN A 331 0.83 32.54 29.88
CA GLN A 331 1.52 33.82 30.06
C GLN A 331 0.58 34.97 30.46
N GLY A 332 -0.71 34.69 30.74
CA GLY A 332 -1.71 35.71 31.06
C GLY A 332 -2.07 36.64 29.91
N LYS A 333 -1.69 36.29 28.67
CA LYS A 333 -2.05 37.06 27.47
C LYS A 333 -3.44 36.62 26.99
N PRO A 334 -4.35 37.56 26.67
CA PRO A 334 -5.61 37.18 26.04
C PRO A 334 -5.30 36.54 24.67
N ALA A 335 -5.69 35.29 24.50
CA ALA A 335 -5.72 34.69 23.17
C ALA A 335 -6.74 35.45 22.29
N PRO A 336 -6.47 35.67 21.00
CA PRO A 336 -7.37 36.40 20.12
C PRO A 336 -8.70 35.62 19.97
N VAL A 337 -9.76 36.13 20.59
CA VAL A 337 -11.13 35.59 20.43
C VAL A 337 -11.68 35.86 19.02
N SER A 338 -11.17 36.90 18.35
CA SER A 338 -11.39 37.18 16.93
C SER A 338 -10.18 36.69 16.11
N GLY A 339 -10.03 35.38 16.04
CA GLY A 339 -8.97 34.71 15.29
C GLY A 339 -9.28 33.23 15.19
N PHE A 340 -8.90 32.62 14.08
CA PHE A 340 -9.18 31.22 13.75
C PHE A 340 -8.76 30.27 14.89
N THR A 341 -9.72 29.60 15.53
CA THR A 341 -9.45 28.55 16.53
C THR A 341 -9.70 27.17 15.92
N GLN A 342 -9.10 26.12 16.49
CA GLN A 342 -9.38 24.74 16.06
C GLN A 342 -10.88 24.37 16.18
N PHE A 343 -11.60 25.02 17.10
CA PHE A 343 -13.05 24.88 17.30
C PHE A 343 -13.87 25.43 16.12
N ASP A 344 -13.27 26.22 15.23
CA ASP A 344 -13.93 26.75 14.04
C ASP A 344 -13.86 25.80 12.84
N VAL A 345 -12.93 24.84 12.78
CA VAL A 345 -12.86 23.81 11.70
C VAL A 345 -13.46 22.50 12.15
N TYR A 346 -13.04 22.05 13.34
CA TYR A 346 -13.50 20.83 13.96
C TYR A 346 -14.19 21.20 15.27
N PRO A 347 -15.49 21.49 15.23
CA PRO A 347 -16.20 22.08 16.36
C PRO A 347 -16.23 21.13 17.56
N ILE A 348 -15.76 21.63 18.70
CA ILE A 348 -16.04 21.02 19.99
C ILE A 348 -17.24 21.73 20.59
N ALA A 349 -18.32 20.99 20.82
CA ALA A 349 -19.54 21.56 21.34
C ALA A 349 -19.34 22.27 22.67
N HIS A 350 -19.98 23.43 22.85
CA HIS A 350 -19.80 24.29 24.02
C HIS A 350 -20.12 23.58 25.36
N TYR A 351 -20.93 22.52 25.36
CA TYR A 351 -21.22 21.75 26.57
C TYR A 351 -20.03 20.92 27.10
N LEU A 352 -19.01 20.68 26.27
CA LEU A 352 -17.77 19.97 26.62
C LEU A 352 -16.69 20.91 27.18
N LEU A 353 -16.85 22.22 27.00
CA LEU A 353 -15.90 23.21 27.49
C LEU A 353 -16.18 23.53 28.97
N PRO A 354 -15.16 23.71 29.81
CA PRO A 354 -15.35 24.20 31.18
C PRO A 354 -15.99 25.60 31.18
N ARG A 355 -16.80 25.87 32.21
CA ARG A 355 -17.54 27.15 32.35
C ARG A 355 -16.80 28.18 33.20
N ASP A 356 -15.82 27.72 33.96
CA ASP A 356 -15.06 28.46 34.96
C ASP A 356 -13.66 28.89 34.46
N HIS A 357 -13.16 28.27 33.39
CA HIS A 357 -11.88 28.61 32.77
C HIS A 357 -11.86 28.28 31.26
N THR A 358 -11.03 29.00 30.49
CA THR A 358 -10.85 28.75 29.06
C THR A 358 -9.80 27.66 28.82
N VAL A 359 -10.10 26.71 27.93
CA VAL A 359 -9.19 25.62 27.54
C VAL A 359 -8.86 25.71 26.06
N PHE A 360 -7.56 25.60 25.74
CA PHE A 360 -7.06 25.70 24.36
C PHE A 360 -6.46 24.42 23.79
N LEU A 361 -6.13 23.44 24.65
CA LEU A 361 -5.70 22.11 24.21
C LEU A 361 -6.90 21.16 24.18
N SER A 362 -6.98 20.38 23.12
CA SER A 362 -7.98 19.33 22.98
C SER A 362 -7.33 17.99 22.65
N ASN A 363 -8.08 16.91 22.83
CA ASN A 363 -7.70 15.63 22.24
C ASN A 363 -8.11 15.51 20.77
N GLN A 364 -8.53 16.58 20.09
CA GLN A 364 -9.04 16.52 18.71
C GLN A 364 -8.00 15.92 17.76
N HIS A 365 -6.81 16.50 17.71
CA HIS A 365 -5.70 16.10 16.85
C HIS A 365 -4.68 15.16 17.55
N ASN A 366 -5.15 14.41 18.56
CA ASN A 366 -4.35 13.63 19.52
C ASN A 366 -3.43 14.52 20.38
N LEU A 367 -3.72 14.62 21.68
CA LEU A 367 -3.12 15.63 22.55
C LEU A 367 -1.58 15.54 22.62
N LEU A 368 -1.00 14.34 22.66
CA LEU A 368 0.47 14.20 22.70
C LEU A 368 1.15 14.59 21.39
N LEU A 369 0.52 14.31 20.24
CA LEU A 369 1.04 14.75 18.94
C LEU A 369 0.93 16.27 18.80
N THR A 370 -0.18 16.84 19.27
CA THR A 370 -0.41 18.30 19.34
C THR A 370 0.67 19.01 20.15
N LEU A 371 0.98 18.50 21.35
CA LEU A 371 2.05 19.02 22.20
C LEU A 371 3.43 18.90 21.55
N PHE A 372 3.69 17.85 20.77
CA PHE A 372 4.97 17.65 20.10
C PHE A 372 5.13 18.51 18.83
N TYR A 373 4.24 18.38 17.86
CA TYR A 373 4.29 19.12 16.59
C TYR A 373 4.07 20.62 16.82
N GLY A 374 2.98 20.99 17.51
CA GLY A 374 2.68 22.38 17.86
C GLY A 374 3.71 22.99 18.80
N GLY A 375 4.31 22.19 19.69
CA GLY A 375 5.40 22.60 20.58
C GLY A 375 6.68 22.93 19.82
N MET A 376 7.12 22.06 18.90
CA MET A 376 8.28 22.33 18.04
C MET A 376 8.06 23.55 17.14
N TRP A 377 6.85 23.70 16.59
CA TRP A 377 6.46 24.86 15.79
C TRP A 377 6.60 26.18 16.55
N ASN A 378 6.00 26.26 17.74
CA ASN A 378 6.08 27.44 18.61
C ASN A 378 7.52 27.71 19.10
N LEU A 379 8.29 26.65 19.40
CA LEU A 379 9.70 26.78 19.77
C LEU A 379 10.54 27.37 18.64
N SER A 380 10.36 26.89 17.40
CA SER A 380 11.04 27.44 16.22
C SER A 380 10.68 28.91 16.00
N TYR A 381 9.40 29.26 16.06
CA TYR A 381 8.98 30.65 15.91
C TYR A 381 9.53 31.54 17.04
N SER A 382 9.58 31.05 18.28
CA SER A 382 10.18 31.79 19.39
C SER A 382 11.67 32.07 19.18
N LEU A 383 12.44 31.07 18.74
CA LEU A 383 13.90 31.15 18.56
C LEU A 383 14.32 31.88 17.28
N PHE A 384 13.69 31.57 16.14
CA PHE A 384 14.13 31.98 14.80
C PHE A 384 13.21 32.98 14.11
N LYS A 385 12.05 33.31 14.70
CA LYS A 385 10.96 34.11 14.08
C LYS A 385 10.41 33.53 12.77
N THR A 386 10.68 32.24 12.52
CA THR A 386 10.15 31.45 11.42
C THR A 386 9.86 30.02 11.88
N VAL A 387 8.91 29.38 11.23
CA VAL A 387 8.44 28.02 11.51
C VAL A 387 9.15 26.97 10.66
N VAL A 388 9.85 27.39 9.59
CA VAL A 388 10.56 26.51 8.64
C VAL A 388 11.53 25.54 9.34
N PRO A 389 12.36 25.94 10.34
CA PRO A 389 13.20 24.99 11.06
C PRO A 389 12.43 23.86 11.76
N ALA A 390 11.26 24.13 12.37
CA ALA A 390 10.43 23.07 12.95
C ALA A 390 9.93 22.09 11.89
N VAL A 391 9.41 22.59 10.78
CA VAL A 391 8.88 21.80 9.67
C VAL A 391 9.96 20.91 9.05
N VAL A 392 11.16 21.46 8.82
CA VAL A 392 12.31 20.71 8.32
C VAL A 392 12.76 19.63 9.31
N VAL A 393 12.92 19.96 10.60
CA VAL A 393 13.36 18.97 11.60
C VAL A 393 12.32 17.86 11.79
N LEU A 394 11.04 18.20 11.87
CA LEU A 394 9.95 17.21 11.95
C LEU A 394 9.96 16.27 10.72
N SER A 395 10.11 16.82 9.51
CA SER A 395 10.16 16.02 8.28
C SER A 395 11.40 15.14 8.20
N VAL A 396 12.57 15.64 8.64
CA VAL A 396 13.80 14.84 8.74
C VAL A 396 13.66 13.71 9.78
N LEU A 397 12.99 13.94 10.91
CA LEU A 397 12.72 12.90 11.90
C LEU A 397 11.77 11.81 11.35
N GLN A 398 10.69 12.22 10.67
CA GLN A 398 9.77 11.32 9.97
C GLN A 398 10.49 10.51 8.87
N TYR A 399 11.37 11.15 8.11
CA TYR A 399 12.17 10.54 7.05
C TYR A 399 13.15 9.49 7.59
N ILE A 400 13.89 9.81 8.65
CA ILE A 400 14.78 8.87 9.34
C ILE A 400 13.98 7.68 9.90
N PHE A 401 12.80 7.94 10.48
CA PHE A 401 11.94 6.89 11.01
C PHE A 401 11.41 5.96 9.90
N ALA A 402 10.92 6.51 8.79
CA ALA A 402 10.46 5.75 7.64
C ALA A 402 11.56 4.84 7.05
N ALA A 403 12.76 5.38 6.84
CA ALA A 403 13.93 4.62 6.38
C ALA A 403 14.33 3.50 7.36
N PHE A 404 14.28 3.78 8.68
CA PHE A 404 14.54 2.77 9.72
C PHE A 404 13.48 1.66 9.73
N VAL A 405 12.20 1.99 9.59
CA VAL A 405 11.09 1.03 9.56
C VAL A 405 11.20 0.13 8.34
N CYS A 406 11.35 0.70 7.15
CA CYS A 406 11.49 -0.08 5.90
C CYS A 406 12.73 -0.98 5.94
N ALA A 407 13.86 -0.48 6.46
CA ALA A 407 15.04 -1.31 6.70
C ALA A 407 14.79 -2.43 7.73
N SER A 408 14.02 -2.18 8.80
CA SER A 408 13.66 -3.20 9.80
C SER A 408 12.78 -4.30 9.20
N ILE A 409 11.78 -3.92 8.39
CA ILE A 409 10.86 -4.84 7.71
C ILE A 409 11.64 -5.76 6.76
N VAL A 410 12.49 -5.21 5.88
CA VAL A 410 13.29 -6.01 4.95
C VAL A 410 14.34 -6.87 5.67
N ALA A 411 15.04 -6.33 6.68
CA ALA A 411 16.02 -7.09 7.45
C ALA A 411 15.37 -8.28 8.19
N ARG A 412 14.16 -8.08 8.72
CA ARG A 412 13.36 -9.13 9.37
C ARG A 412 12.84 -10.16 8.39
N LEU A 413 12.37 -9.74 7.22
CA LEU A 413 11.95 -10.63 6.13
C LEU A 413 13.09 -11.55 5.68
N VAL A 414 14.29 -10.99 5.47
CA VAL A 414 15.52 -11.75 5.13
C VAL A 414 15.92 -12.71 6.26
N ARG A 415 15.83 -12.28 7.53
CA ARG A 415 16.13 -13.12 8.70
C ARG A 415 15.17 -14.31 8.83
N LEU A 416 13.88 -14.07 8.64
CA LEU A 416 12.83 -15.09 8.79
C LEU A 416 12.76 -16.05 7.60
N HIS A 417 13.30 -15.67 6.45
CA HIS A 417 13.40 -16.49 5.25
C HIS A 417 14.85 -16.60 4.74
N PRO A 418 15.71 -17.44 5.34
CA PRO A 418 17.11 -17.55 4.92
C PRO A 418 17.31 -17.99 3.45
N LEU A 419 16.34 -18.71 2.87
CA LEU A 419 16.32 -19.10 1.45
C LEU A 419 15.85 -17.98 0.50
N LEU A 420 15.64 -16.76 1.01
CA LEU A 420 15.25 -15.60 0.22
C LEU A 420 16.42 -15.16 -0.67
N GLY A 421 16.47 -15.71 -1.88
CA GLY A 421 17.44 -15.34 -2.92
C GLY A 421 17.29 -13.89 -3.39
N PHE A 422 18.27 -13.43 -4.17
CA PHE A 422 18.39 -12.01 -4.53
C PHE A 422 17.11 -11.41 -5.12
N ARG A 423 16.42 -12.10 -6.04
CA ARG A 423 15.19 -11.61 -6.69
C ARG A 423 14.08 -11.29 -5.69
N GLY A 424 13.83 -12.15 -4.71
CA GLY A 424 12.86 -11.89 -3.65
C GLY A 424 13.22 -10.71 -2.74
N ARG A 425 14.53 -10.49 -2.50
CA ARG A 425 15.02 -9.31 -1.78
C ARG A 425 14.85 -8.03 -2.61
N SER A 426 15.17 -8.09 -3.91
CA SER A 426 14.95 -7.00 -4.86
C SER A 426 13.47 -6.60 -4.93
N ILE A 427 12.55 -7.57 -4.94
CA ILE A 427 11.10 -7.29 -4.94
C ILE A 427 10.69 -6.61 -3.62
N ALA A 428 11.10 -7.16 -2.47
CA ALA A 428 10.76 -6.56 -1.17
C ALA A 428 11.29 -5.12 -1.03
N MET A 429 12.51 -4.87 -1.51
CA MET A 429 13.12 -3.54 -1.49
C MET A 429 12.45 -2.61 -2.53
N GLY A 430 12.15 -3.11 -3.73
CA GLY A 430 11.56 -2.35 -4.82
C GLY A 430 10.12 -1.91 -4.54
N ILE A 431 9.28 -2.76 -3.95
CA ILE A 431 7.91 -2.41 -3.54
C ILE A 431 7.93 -1.20 -2.59
N LEU A 432 8.81 -1.23 -1.58
CA LEU A 432 8.94 -0.12 -0.64
C LEU A 432 9.55 1.11 -1.33
N TRP A 433 10.66 0.95 -2.04
CA TRP A 433 11.45 2.05 -2.57
C TRP A 433 10.78 2.81 -3.72
N LEU A 434 9.97 2.13 -4.53
CA LEU A 434 9.32 2.69 -5.72
C LEU A 434 7.83 3.00 -5.56
N SER A 435 7.18 2.60 -4.45
CA SER A 435 5.78 2.95 -4.22
C SER A 435 5.65 4.46 -3.97
N PRO A 436 4.87 5.20 -4.79
CA PRO A 436 4.65 6.63 -4.57
C PRO A 436 4.07 6.91 -3.18
N MET A 437 3.11 6.11 -2.72
CA MET A 437 2.52 6.26 -1.39
C MET A 437 3.53 6.05 -0.25
N VAL A 438 4.41 5.05 -0.34
CA VAL A 438 5.45 4.86 0.70
C VAL A 438 6.46 6.00 0.69
N THR A 439 6.80 6.49 -0.50
CA THR A 439 7.85 7.49 -0.72
C THR A 439 7.40 8.89 -0.30
N LEU A 440 6.20 9.32 -0.68
CA LEU A 440 5.63 10.61 -0.28
C LEU A 440 5.35 10.67 1.23
N ALA A 441 4.90 9.57 1.85
CA ALA A 441 4.68 9.47 3.29
C ALA A 441 5.95 9.70 4.14
N THR A 442 7.15 9.61 3.56
CA THR A 442 8.42 9.79 4.30
C THR A 442 8.67 11.21 4.79
N ILE A 443 8.00 12.21 4.22
CA ILE A 443 8.11 13.63 4.60
C ILE A 443 6.78 14.24 5.05
N GLU A 444 5.73 13.41 5.17
CA GLU A 444 4.38 13.87 5.46
C GLU A 444 4.12 13.99 6.98
N LEU A 445 3.86 15.22 7.44
CA LEU A 445 3.58 15.60 8.82
C LEU A 445 2.06 15.66 9.09
N THR A 446 1.34 14.60 8.73
CA THR A 446 -0.01 14.35 9.27
C THR A 446 0.04 13.21 10.29
N LYS A 447 -1.07 12.97 10.99
CA LYS A 447 -1.22 11.87 11.95
C LYS A 447 -1.11 10.47 11.31
N SER A 448 -1.31 10.34 10.00
CA SER A 448 -1.47 9.03 9.33
C SER A 448 -0.14 8.35 8.95
N PRO A 449 0.86 9.04 8.38
CA PRO A 449 2.19 8.47 8.10
C PRO A 449 2.91 7.93 9.34
N LEU A 450 2.93 8.67 10.45
CA LEU A 450 3.57 8.22 11.69
C LEU A 450 2.92 6.93 12.20
N PHE A 451 1.58 6.87 12.19
CA PHE A 451 0.84 5.64 12.47
C PHE A 451 1.15 4.53 11.45
N GLY A 452 1.21 4.83 10.15
CA GLY A 452 1.45 3.86 9.08
C GLY A 452 2.80 3.16 9.22
N PHE A 453 3.88 3.91 9.45
CA PHE A 453 5.20 3.33 9.70
C PHE A 453 5.27 2.62 11.07
N ALA A 454 4.67 3.19 12.13
CA ALA A 454 4.66 2.56 13.45
C ALA A 454 3.90 1.22 13.45
N SER A 455 2.71 1.18 12.85
CA SER A 455 1.87 -0.02 12.73
C SER A 455 2.50 -1.08 11.82
N ALA A 456 3.13 -0.71 10.70
CA ALA A 456 3.87 -1.66 9.86
C ALA A 456 5.10 -2.24 10.59
N TRP A 457 5.84 -1.41 11.34
CA TRP A 457 6.95 -1.88 12.17
C TRP A 457 6.48 -2.87 13.24
N TRP A 458 5.42 -2.51 13.97
CA TRP A 458 4.74 -3.32 14.97
C TRP A 458 4.23 -4.66 14.39
N CYS A 459 3.50 -4.64 13.28
CA CYS A 459 3.05 -5.84 12.57
C CYS A 459 4.23 -6.74 12.19
N SER A 460 5.32 -6.18 11.68
CA SER A 460 6.52 -6.97 11.34
C SER A 460 7.12 -7.65 12.57
N ILE A 461 7.17 -6.96 13.73
CA ILE A 461 7.63 -7.54 14.99
C ILE A 461 6.71 -8.69 15.45
N LEU A 462 5.38 -8.54 15.31
CA LEU A 462 4.42 -9.61 15.58
C LEU A 462 4.66 -10.84 14.68
N VAL A 463 5.11 -10.68 13.43
CA VAL A 463 5.55 -11.82 12.61
C VAL A 463 6.70 -12.55 13.30
N GLU A 464 7.79 -11.86 13.66
CA GLU A 464 8.98 -12.48 14.28
C GLU A 464 8.61 -13.19 15.60
N ILE A 465 7.75 -12.58 16.43
CA ILE A 465 7.19 -13.18 17.64
C ILE A 465 6.38 -14.45 17.33
N SER A 466 5.50 -14.43 16.33
CA SER A 466 4.71 -15.61 15.92
C SER A 466 5.59 -16.78 15.44
N ARG A 467 6.74 -16.48 14.80
CA ARG A 467 7.72 -17.49 14.35
C ARG A 467 8.55 -18.05 15.49
N ILE A 468 8.94 -17.23 16.47
CA ILE A 468 9.60 -17.71 17.71
C ILE A 468 8.67 -18.68 18.46
N GLY A 469 7.36 -18.37 18.52
CA GLY A 469 6.34 -19.24 19.10
C GLY A 469 6.28 -20.64 18.47
N LEU A 470 6.46 -20.74 17.13
CA LEU A 470 6.49 -22.00 16.39
C LEU A 470 7.74 -22.85 16.62
N ALA A 471 8.91 -22.20 16.71
CA ALA A 471 10.18 -22.89 16.72
C ALA A 471 10.46 -23.59 18.07
N GLY A 472 9.78 -23.19 19.15
CA GLY A 472 10.02 -23.70 20.50
C GLY A 472 11.40 -23.34 21.07
N THR A 473 12.16 -22.49 20.36
CA THR A 473 13.55 -22.18 20.65
C THR A 473 13.67 -21.28 21.87
N ARG A 474 14.14 -21.85 23.00
CA ARG A 474 14.32 -21.12 24.27
C ARG A 474 15.37 -20.01 24.23
N LYS A 475 16.23 -19.97 23.19
CA LYS A 475 17.28 -18.95 23.00
C LYS A 475 16.87 -17.88 21.98
N HIS A 476 15.96 -16.97 22.35
CA HIS A 476 15.98 -15.60 21.83
C HIS A 476 15.32 -14.64 22.83
N SER A 477 16.16 -13.90 23.55
CA SER A 477 15.77 -12.76 24.37
C SER A 477 16.46 -11.50 23.83
N ASP A 478 16.30 -11.22 22.54
CA ASP A 478 16.72 -9.94 21.99
C ASP A 478 15.79 -8.85 22.55
N TYR A 479 16.32 -8.03 23.47
CA TYR A 479 15.58 -6.94 24.10
C TYR A 479 15.08 -5.93 23.06
N LYS A 480 15.77 -5.80 21.91
CA LYS A 480 15.41 -4.89 20.82
C LYS A 480 14.04 -5.22 20.21
N LEU A 481 13.64 -6.49 20.24
CA LEU A 481 12.32 -6.93 19.79
C LEU A 481 11.21 -6.36 20.67
N TRP A 482 11.38 -6.46 21.99
CA TRP A 482 10.41 -6.02 23.00
C TRP A 482 10.38 -4.50 23.16
N VAL A 483 11.54 -3.86 23.11
CA VAL A 483 11.67 -2.39 23.08
C VAL A 483 11.05 -1.85 21.78
N GLY A 484 11.29 -2.48 20.63
CA GLY A 484 10.63 -2.12 19.38
C GLY A 484 9.11 -2.27 19.43
N LEU A 485 8.59 -3.35 20.03
CA LEU A 485 7.15 -3.55 20.20
C LEU A 485 6.53 -2.47 21.11
N PHE A 486 7.19 -2.13 22.21
CA PHE A 486 6.76 -1.07 23.13
C PHE A 486 6.75 0.31 22.44
N ILE A 487 7.84 0.68 21.76
CA ILE A 487 7.97 1.98 21.09
C ILE A 487 6.96 2.11 19.95
N SER A 488 6.83 1.10 19.09
CA SER A 488 5.86 1.13 17.98
C SER A 488 4.41 1.17 18.46
N THR A 489 4.09 0.51 19.59
CA THR A 489 2.80 0.65 20.27
C THR A 489 2.57 2.08 20.74
N LEU A 490 3.55 2.67 21.46
CA LEU A 490 3.45 4.04 21.98
C LEU A 490 3.32 5.08 20.87
N LEU A 491 4.10 4.97 19.79
CA LEU A 491 3.99 5.85 18.62
C LEU A 491 2.62 5.72 17.94
N SER A 492 2.06 4.51 17.86
CA SER A 492 0.72 4.31 17.30
C SER A 492 -0.36 5.02 18.12
N LEU A 493 -0.28 4.93 19.45
CA LEU A 493 -1.20 5.61 20.39
C LEU A 493 -1.07 7.14 20.32
N ILE A 494 0.16 7.67 20.24
CA ILE A 494 0.42 9.11 20.04
C ILE A 494 -0.09 9.59 18.68
N SER A 495 -0.13 8.73 17.66
CA SER A 495 -0.56 9.12 16.31
C SER A 495 -2.09 9.18 16.19
N VAL A 496 -2.81 8.11 16.53
CA VAL A 496 -4.24 7.96 16.21
C VAL A 496 -5.04 7.29 17.35
N LYS A 497 -6.22 7.83 17.63
CA LYS A 497 -7.12 7.35 18.72
C LYS A 497 -7.50 5.88 18.56
N TYR A 498 -7.78 5.44 17.32
CA TYR A 498 -8.21 4.07 17.05
C TYR A 498 -7.11 3.02 17.28
N ALA A 499 -5.85 3.42 17.48
CA ALA A 499 -4.79 2.49 17.86
C ALA A 499 -5.13 1.74 19.16
N LEU A 500 -5.86 2.36 20.10
CA LEU A 500 -6.35 1.68 21.31
C LEU A 500 -7.18 0.43 20.98
N TYR A 501 -8.10 0.53 20.00
CA TYR A 501 -8.93 -0.59 19.56
C TYR A 501 -8.10 -1.68 18.86
N LEU A 502 -7.10 -1.31 18.06
CA LEU A 502 -6.17 -2.25 17.44
C LEU A 502 -5.37 -3.03 18.49
N MET A 503 -4.88 -2.35 19.54
CA MET A 503 -4.16 -2.99 20.65
C MET A 503 -5.09 -3.90 21.48
N ALA A 504 -6.34 -3.49 21.72
CA ALA A 504 -7.33 -4.32 22.41
C ALA A 504 -7.64 -5.62 21.63
N ILE A 505 -7.85 -5.51 20.32
CA ILE A 505 -8.03 -6.67 19.43
C ILE A 505 -6.80 -7.58 19.46
N GLU A 506 -5.59 -7.03 19.34
CA GLU A 506 -4.37 -7.83 19.32
C GLU A 506 -4.09 -8.51 20.67
N VAL A 507 -4.39 -7.86 21.81
CA VAL A 507 -4.33 -8.51 23.13
C VAL A 507 -5.25 -9.74 23.18
N VAL A 508 -6.47 -9.66 22.63
CA VAL A 508 -7.38 -10.81 22.51
C VAL A 508 -6.79 -11.91 21.63
N VAL A 509 -6.21 -11.57 20.46
CA VAL A 509 -5.54 -12.53 19.57
C VAL A 509 -4.38 -13.24 20.27
N VAL A 510 -3.51 -12.50 20.95
CA VAL A 510 -2.35 -13.04 21.66
C VAL A 510 -2.78 -13.96 22.82
N LEU A 511 -3.84 -13.58 23.55
CA LEU A 511 -4.44 -14.43 24.59
C LEU A 511 -4.91 -15.79 24.05
N PHE A 512 -5.62 -15.81 22.92
CA PHE A 512 -6.13 -17.04 22.29
C PHE A 512 -5.12 -17.77 21.39
N SER A 513 -3.96 -17.18 21.07
CA SER A 513 -2.93 -17.79 20.24
C SER A 513 -2.35 -19.10 20.83
N MET A 514 -1.65 -19.90 20.02
CA MET A 514 -0.93 -21.10 20.50
C MET A 514 0.48 -20.79 21.05
N MET A 515 0.82 -19.53 21.29
CA MET A 515 2.15 -19.13 21.77
C MET A 515 2.43 -19.61 23.21
N ALA A 516 3.71 -19.85 23.52
CA ALA A 516 4.12 -20.19 24.89
C ALA A 516 3.75 -19.06 25.88
N TRP A 517 3.26 -19.42 27.08
CA TRP A 517 2.75 -18.49 28.10
C TRP A 517 3.68 -17.32 28.42
N LYS A 518 5.00 -17.58 28.56
CA LYS A 518 6.01 -16.53 28.80
C LYS A 518 6.15 -15.54 27.64
N LEU A 519 5.89 -15.99 26.41
CA LEU A 519 5.92 -15.15 25.21
C LEU A 519 4.64 -14.31 25.12
N LYS A 520 3.47 -14.93 25.34
CA LYS A 520 2.17 -14.24 25.43
C LYS A 520 2.20 -13.07 26.41
N ILE A 521 2.63 -13.32 27.66
CA ILE A 521 2.70 -12.28 28.70
C ILE A 521 3.62 -11.14 28.26
N LYS A 522 4.81 -11.42 27.72
CA LYS A 522 5.72 -10.37 27.25
C LYS A 522 5.10 -9.52 26.13
N THR A 523 4.45 -10.14 25.16
CA THR A 523 3.72 -9.43 24.11
C THR A 523 2.62 -8.56 24.70
N ILE A 524 1.76 -9.12 25.56
CA ILE A 524 0.66 -8.37 26.20
C ILE A 524 1.20 -7.18 27.04
N LEU A 525 2.27 -7.36 27.81
CA LEU A 525 2.87 -6.26 28.58
C LEU A 525 3.40 -5.14 27.67
N CYS A 526 4.04 -5.47 26.55
CA CYS A 526 4.49 -4.48 25.56
C CYS A 526 3.35 -3.76 24.83
N LEU A 527 2.14 -4.34 24.78
CA LEU A 527 0.94 -3.69 24.23
C LEU A 527 0.22 -2.85 25.29
N VAL A 528 0.06 -3.37 26.51
CA VAL A 528 -0.77 -2.78 27.57
C VAL A 528 -0.05 -1.68 28.37
N ILE A 529 1.26 -1.80 28.63
CA ILE A 529 1.98 -0.77 29.41
C ILE A 529 1.97 0.59 28.68
N PRO A 530 2.24 0.70 27.36
CA PRO A 530 2.08 1.95 26.62
C PRO A 530 0.65 2.52 26.71
N VAL A 531 -0.39 1.68 26.63
CA VAL A 531 -1.79 2.10 26.78
C VAL A 531 -2.02 2.72 28.15
N VAL A 532 -1.59 2.05 29.23
CA VAL A 532 -1.77 2.57 30.61
C VAL A 532 -1.03 3.89 30.83
N ILE A 533 0.17 4.05 30.25
CA ILE A 533 0.93 5.31 30.31
C ILE A 533 0.20 6.42 29.54
N PHE A 534 -0.28 6.12 28.34
CA PHE A 534 -0.98 7.08 27.46
C PHE A 534 -2.31 7.54 28.07
N GLU A 535 -3.18 6.60 28.45
CA GLU A 535 -4.47 6.90 29.09
C GLU A 535 -4.31 7.58 30.45
N GLY A 536 -3.27 7.20 31.22
CA GLY A 536 -2.92 7.86 32.47
C GLY A 536 -2.50 9.33 32.27
N PHE A 537 -1.74 9.61 31.22
CA PHE A 537 -1.39 10.98 30.83
C PHE A 537 -2.63 11.79 30.41
N LEU A 538 -3.47 11.26 29.50
CA LEU A 538 -4.70 11.94 29.07
C LEU A 538 -5.63 12.22 30.25
N THR A 539 -5.87 11.22 31.10
CA THR A 539 -6.69 11.37 32.31
C THR A 539 -6.13 12.46 33.25
N GLY A 540 -4.81 12.59 33.36
CA GLY A 540 -4.16 13.65 34.13
C GLY A 540 -4.39 15.05 33.52
N MET A 541 -4.27 15.18 32.20
CA MET A 541 -4.51 16.43 31.47
C MET A 541 -5.97 16.91 31.55
N TYR A 542 -6.94 15.99 31.50
CA TYR A 542 -8.36 16.34 31.65
C TYR A 542 -8.70 16.72 33.09
N ARG A 543 -8.22 15.95 34.08
CA ARG A 543 -8.49 16.22 35.51
C ARG A 543 -7.85 17.50 36.04
N SER A 544 -6.82 18.01 35.36
CA SER A 544 -6.16 19.28 35.69
C SER A 544 -6.79 20.49 34.99
N GLY A 545 -7.79 20.30 34.11
CA GLY A 545 -8.36 21.38 33.30
C GLY A 545 -7.42 21.89 32.19
N LEU A 546 -6.26 21.26 31.98
CA LEU A 546 -5.29 21.72 30.98
C LEU A 546 -5.68 21.35 29.54
N ALA A 547 -6.50 20.31 29.36
CA ALA A 547 -7.03 19.92 28.07
C ALA A 547 -8.48 19.41 28.19
N THR A 548 -9.23 19.48 27.10
CA THR A 548 -10.54 18.83 26.94
C THR A 548 -10.45 17.57 26.09
N ASP A 549 -11.41 16.66 26.23
CA ASP A 549 -11.56 15.53 25.30
C ASP A 549 -12.14 16.02 23.96
N SER A 550 -12.05 15.20 22.92
CA SER A 550 -12.66 15.51 21.62
C SER A 550 -14.17 15.37 21.61
N ASP A 551 -14.83 16.08 20.69
CA ASP A 551 -16.27 15.93 20.52
C ASP A 551 -16.64 14.52 20.03
N PRO A 552 -17.61 13.83 20.67
CA PRO A 552 -18.12 12.53 20.23
C PRO A 552 -18.60 12.48 18.77
N ILE A 553 -18.91 13.62 18.14
CA ILE A 553 -19.37 13.72 16.74
C ILE A 553 -18.32 13.21 15.73
N GLU A 554 -17.04 13.31 16.04
CA GLU A 554 -15.95 12.92 15.13
C GLU A 554 -15.94 11.42 14.81
N GLY A 555 -16.40 10.61 15.75
CA GLY A 555 -16.56 9.16 15.56
C GLY A 555 -17.89 8.76 14.93
N LYS A 556 -18.62 9.69 14.27
CA LYS A 556 -20.00 9.49 13.79
C LYS A 556 -20.20 9.57 12.28
N ALA A 557 -19.13 9.52 11.48
CA ALA A 557 -19.19 9.68 10.02
C ALA A 557 -20.34 8.86 9.38
N VAL A 558 -20.35 7.54 9.59
CA VAL A 558 -21.42 6.64 9.10
C VAL A 558 -22.82 7.07 9.54
N GLN A 559 -22.99 7.43 10.81
CA GLN A 559 -24.29 7.87 11.31
C GLN A 559 -24.76 9.16 10.63
N LEU A 560 -23.83 10.08 10.37
CA LEU A 560 -24.11 11.38 9.75
C LEU A 560 -24.40 11.23 8.26
N GLN A 561 -23.57 10.47 7.52
CA GLN A 561 -23.81 10.16 6.11
C GLN A 561 -25.17 9.46 5.92
N GLN A 562 -25.53 8.53 6.80
CA GLN A 562 -26.85 7.88 6.76
C GLN A 562 -28.00 8.83 7.07
N ILE A 563 -27.89 9.71 8.07
CA ILE A 563 -28.93 10.72 8.37
C ILE A 563 -29.10 11.67 7.19
N ALA A 564 -28.00 12.22 6.67
CA ALA A 564 -27.99 13.17 5.57
C ALA A 564 -28.59 12.57 4.29
N ARG A 565 -28.19 11.36 3.89
CA ARG A 565 -28.71 10.69 2.67
C ARG A 565 -30.18 10.27 2.81
N VAL A 566 -30.61 9.82 3.99
CA VAL A 566 -32.04 9.51 4.26
C VAL A 566 -32.87 10.78 4.22
N TYR A 567 -32.42 11.87 4.83
CA TYR A 567 -33.13 13.16 4.77
C TYR A 567 -33.16 13.72 3.34
N GLN A 568 -32.06 13.64 2.60
CA GLN A 568 -31.96 14.09 1.20
C GLN A 568 -32.95 13.36 0.28
N ARG A 569 -33.10 12.03 0.44
CA ARG A 569 -33.86 11.18 -0.50
C ARG A 569 -35.27 10.80 -0.04
N ASN A 570 -35.53 10.76 1.27
CA ASN A 570 -36.84 10.38 1.82
C ASN A 570 -37.11 11.06 3.19
N PRO A 571 -37.18 12.41 3.24
CA PRO A 571 -37.34 13.13 4.50
C PRO A 571 -38.66 12.83 5.22
N ARG A 572 -39.68 12.38 4.48
CA ARG A 572 -41.00 12.02 5.02
C ARG A 572 -41.03 10.68 5.78
N ALA A 573 -40.03 9.82 5.60
CA ALA A 573 -39.96 8.56 6.33
C ALA A 573 -39.48 8.75 7.77
N ILE A 574 -38.61 9.74 8.03
CA ILE A 574 -38.10 10.02 9.36
C ILE A 574 -39.28 10.42 10.26
N PRO A 575 -39.51 9.75 11.41
CA PRO A 575 -40.63 10.07 12.29
C PRO A 575 -40.56 11.53 12.74
N ALA A 576 -41.69 12.24 12.76
CA ALA A 576 -41.73 13.68 13.03
C ALA A 576 -41.10 14.09 14.38
N GLN A 577 -41.15 13.22 15.39
CA GLN A 577 -40.42 13.42 16.65
C GLN A 577 -38.90 13.27 16.47
N THR A 578 -38.46 12.19 15.81
CA THR A 578 -37.04 11.96 15.49
C THR A 578 -36.45 13.09 14.66
N LYS A 579 -37.20 13.62 13.68
CA LYS A 579 -36.80 14.78 12.88
C LYS A 579 -36.58 16.02 13.77
N ARG A 580 -37.53 16.38 14.64
CA ARG A 580 -37.39 17.52 15.57
C ARG A 580 -36.20 17.36 16.53
N GLU A 581 -36.06 16.18 17.15
CA GLU A 581 -34.93 15.91 18.05
C GLU A 581 -33.56 15.91 17.33
N LEU A 582 -33.54 15.65 16.01
CA LEU A 582 -32.33 15.82 15.17
C LEU A 582 -32.09 17.28 14.76
N GLU A 583 -33.15 18.07 14.49
CA GLU A 583 -33.05 19.51 14.16
C GLU A 583 -32.51 20.36 15.32
N GLU A 584 -32.63 19.88 16.56
CA GLU A 584 -31.97 20.46 17.74
C GLU A 584 -30.44 20.24 17.75
N ILE A 585 -29.93 19.23 17.03
CA ILE A 585 -28.50 18.88 16.97
C ILE A 585 -27.87 19.37 15.65
N PHE A 586 -28.63 19.33 14.56
CA PHE A 586 -28.15 19.63 13.21
C PHE A 586 -29.07 20.59 12.47
N ASP A 587 -28.52 21.29 11.49
CA ASP A 587 -29.29 21.86 10.40
C ASP A 587 -29.49 20.81 9.31
N LEU A 588 -30.61 20.09 9.34
CA LEU A 588 -30.84 18.95 8.44
C LEU A 588 -30.97 19.35 6.97
N ASP A 589 -31.49 20.53 6.68
CA ASP A 589 -31.60 21.04 5.31
C ASP A 589 -30.20 21.32 4.75
N ALA A 590 -29.36 22.06 5.48
CA ALA A 590 -27.96 22.28 5.11
C ALA A 590 -27.16 20.96 5.06
N MET A 591 -27.35 20.06 6.01
CA MET A 591 -26.70 18.74 6.06
C MET A 591 -27.03 17.91 4.81
N SER A 592 -28.28 17.93 4.34
CA SER A 592 -28.72 17.18 3.17
C SER A 592 -28.31 17.82 1.84
N HIS A 593 -28.17 19.14 1.79
CA HIS A 593 -27.67 19.88 0.63
C HIS A 593 -26.17 19.63 0.42
N ASN A 594 -25.39 19.61 1.52
CA ASN A 594 -23.96 19.38 1.50
C ASN A 594 -23.56 17.89 1.50
N TYR A 595 -24.51 16.94 1.45
CA TYR A 595 -24.17 15.51 1.42
C TYR A 595 -23.26 15.18 0.23
N PHE A 596 -22.10 14.61 0.54
CA PHE A 596 -21.13 14.14 -0.42
C PHE A 596 -20.64 12.74 0.03
N PRO A 597 -20.74 11.70 -0.81
CA PRO A 597 -20.53 10.32 -0.37
C PRO A 597 -19.10 10.03 0.08
N ASP A 598 -18.10 10.68 -0.53
CA ASP A 598 -16.69 10.40 -0.25
C ASP A 598 -16.12 11.18 0.94
N ASP A 599 -16.88 12.11 1.56
CA ASP A 599 -16.40 12.91 2.70
C ASP A 599 -17.53 13.36 3.64
N ALA A 600 -17.50 12.86 4.88
CA ALA A 600 -18.44 13.17 5.94
C ALA A 600 -18.19 14.54 6.60
N ASP A 601 -17.04 15.20 6.36
CA ASP A 601 -16.76 16.52 6.95
C ASP A 601 -17.74 17.60 6.47
N TYR A 602 -18.38 17.41 5.31
CA TYR A 602 -19.43 18.29 4.78
C TYR A 602 -20.74 18.25 5.57
N VAL A 603 -21.03 17.14 6.26
CA VAL A 603 -22.28 16.94 7.00
C VAL A 603 -22.14 17.14 8.52
N LYS A 604 -20.95 17.56 9.00
CA LYS A 604 -20.68 17.98 10.40
C LYS A 604 -19.99 19.35 10.52
N SER A 605 -20.03 20.16 9.48
CA SER A 605 -19.40 21.49 9.46
C SER A 605 -19.98 22.46 10.52
N SER A 606 -19.09 23.27 11.07
CA SER A 606 -19.25 24.33 12.08
C SER A 606 -19.81 25.66 11.55
N GLY A 607 -19.93 25.83 10.24
CA GLY A 607 -20.31 27.09 9.59
C GLY A 607 -19.15 28.04 9.29
N THR A 608 -17.94 27.69 9.70
CA THR A 608 -16.76 28.56 9.59
C THR A 608 -15.85 28.10 8.46
N HIS A 609 -15.94 28.80 7.34
CA HIS A 609 -14.76 29.07 6.50
C HIS A 609 -14.93 30.36 5.72
N ILE A 610 -14.06 31.34 6.03
CA ILE A 610 -13.44 32.14 4.97
C ILE A 610 -12.35 31.27 4.33
N ASN A 611 -12.14 31.46 3.04
CA ASN A 611 -11.13 30.80 2.21
C ASN A 611 -9.74 30.74 2.84
N THR A 612 -9.28 29.54 3.21
CA THR A 612 -7.87 29.24 3.45
C THR A 612 -7.42 28.01 2.66
N GLY A 613 -7.38 28.18 1.33
CA GLY A 613 -6.36 27.53 0.51
C GLY A 613 -6.59 26.11 -0.01
N SER A 614 -7.76 25.51 0.19
CA SER A 614 -8.17 24.39 -0.67
C SER A 614 -8.56 24.93 -2.04
N TYR A 615 -7.58 24.97 -2.96
CA TYR A 615 -7.92 24.77 -4.37
C TYR A 615 -8.55 23.38 -4.46
N TRP A 616 -9.83 23.35 -4.81
CA TRP A 616 -10.48 22.10 -5.16
C TRP A 616 -9.89 21.63 -6.48
N TRP A 617 -9.33 20.43 -6.47
CA TRP A 617 -9.17 19.67 -7.70
C TRP A 617 -10.55 19.13 -8.04
N ASP A 618 -11.28 19.82 -8.93
CA ASP A 618 -12.58 19.31 -9.35
C ASP A 618 -12.38 18.09 -10.25
N ASN A 619 -12.63 16.90 -9.70
CA ASN A 619 -12.61 15.64 -10.45
C ASN A 619 -13.69 15.59 -11.55
N ARG A 620 -14.52 16.63 -11.72
CA ARG A 620 -15.51 16.77 -12.81
C ARG A 620 -14.94 17.42 -14.08
N LYS A 621 -13.83 16.88 -14.57
CA LYS A 621 -13.34 16.94 -15.96
C LYS A 621 -12.64 18.20 -16.46
N ASP A 622 -12.60 19.31 -15.73
CA ASP A 622 -11.85 20.51 -16.11
C ASP A 622 -10.83 20.92 -15.03
N GLN A 623 -9.54 20.75 -15.36
CA GLN A 623 -8.38 21.09 -14.51
C GLN A 623 -8.16 22.61 -14.38
N THR A 624 -9.19 23.35 -13.97
CA THR A 624 -9.16 24.80 -13.85
C THR A 624 -9.08 25.25 -12.39
N TRP A 625 -8.09 26.09 -12.10
CA TRP A 625 -7.91 26.70 -10.78
C TRP A 625 -8.96 27.80 -10.56
N ILE A 626 -10.11 27.44 -9.97
CA ILE A 626 -11.18 28.41 -9.66
C ILE A 626 -10.72 29.37 -8.56
N SER A 627 -10.90 30.68 -8.78
CA SER A 627 -10.55 31.70 -7.78
C SER A 627 -11.54 31.66 -6.62
N ILE A 628 -11.04 31.60 -5.39
CA ILE A 628 -11.87 31.21 -4.23
C ILE A 628 -12.88 32.31 -3.82
N SER A 629 -12.82 33.52 -4.37
CA SER A 629 -13.80 34.60 -4.14
C SER A 629 -15.23 34.27 -4.60
N GLU A 630 -15.43 33.19 -5.36
CA GLU A 630 -16.73 32.74 -5.86
C GLU A 630 -17.31 31.53 -5.09
N LEU A 631 -16.56 30.93 -4.16
CA LEU A 631 -17.02 29.81 -3.35
C LEU A 631 -17.71 30.29 -2.06
N LEU A 632 -18.95 29.86 -1.88
CA LEU A 632 -19.76 30.14 -0.70
C LEU A 632 -19.13 29.55 0.58
N PRO A 633 -19.31 30.19 1.75
CA PRO A 633 -18.86 29.62 3.02
C PRO A 633 -19.54 28.27 3.28
N LYS A 634 -18.82 27.29 3.84
CA LYS A 634 -19.40 26.00 4.25
C LYS A 634 -20.54 26.26 5.27
N PRO A 635 -21.79 25.84 5.02
CA PRO A 635 -22.89 26.07 5.94
C PRO A 635 -22.70 25.38 7.30
N GLU A 636 -23.24 25.96 8.37
CA GLU A 636 -23.30 25.29 9.68
C GLU A 636 -24.30 24.13 9.60
N THR A 637 -23.81 22.90 9.74
CA THR A 637 -24.63 21.68 9.72
C THR A 637 -24.73 21.05 11.11
N TYR A 638 -23.71 21.16 11.96
CA TYR A 638 -23.74 20.73 13.36
C TYR A 638 -23.88 21.94 14.28
N ARG A 639 -24.92 21.97 15.13
CA ARG A 639 -25.27 23.13 16.00
C ARG A 639 -24.41 23.20 17.27
N TRP A 640 -23.09 23.05 17.12
CA TRP A 640 -22.10 22.87 18.17
C TRP A 640 -22.16 23.91 19.31
N ARG A 641 -22.58 25.14 19.01
CA ARG A 641 -22.72 26.22 20.00
C ARG A 641 -23.89 26.05 20.96
N THR A 642 -24.90 25.25 20.59
CA THR A 642 -26.21 25.13 21.28
C THR A 642 -26.58 23.71 21.69
N VAL A 643 -26.01 22.69 21.03
CA VAL A 643 -26.20 21.28 21.37
C VAL A 643 -25.79 20.99 22.82
N SER A 644 -26.50 20.06 23.46
CA SER A 644 -26.28 19.64 24.85
C SER A 644 -25.88 18.18 24.97
N ALA A 645 -25.22 17.84 26.10
CA ALA A 645 -24.91 16.46 26.47
C ALA A 645 -26.14 15.53 26.49
N ALA A 646 -27.32 16.06 26.84
CA ALA A 646 -28.56 15.29 26.89
C ALA A 646 -29.05 14.89 25.49
N GLN A 647 -28.98 15.80 24.52
CA GLN A 647 -29.30 15.50 23.11
C GLN A 647 -28.28 14.52 22.51
N MET A 648 -26.97 14.74 22.73
CA MET A 648 -25.93 13.83 22.23
C MET A 648 -26.01 12.42 22.83
N LYS A 649 -26.49 12.26 24.07
CA LYS A 649 -26.80 10.95 24.66
C LYS A 649 -27.90 10.19 23.89
N ASN A 650 -28.84 10.92 23.27
CA ASN A 650 -29.92 10.35 22.47
C ASN A 650 -29.54 10.16 20.98
N PHE A 651 -28.46 10.76 20.48
CA PHE A 651 -28.09 10.74 19.05
C PHE A 651 -28.11 9.33 18.42
N ASN A 652 -27.48 8.32 19.06
CA ASN A 652 -27.47 6.95 18.54
C ASN A 652 -28.89 6.35 18.40
N LYS A 653 -29.83 6.72 19.28
CA LYS A 653 -31.24 6.29 19.22
C LYS A 653 -31.96 6.96 18.04
N LEU A 654 -31.72 8.25 17.83
CA LEU A 654 -32.27 9.03 16.72
C LEU A 654 -31.77 8.50 15.37
N TRP A 655 -30.46 8.33 15.24
CA TRP A 655 -29.83 7.67 14.09
C TRP A 655 -30.49 6.32 13.78
N TRP A 656 -30.65 5.45 14.79
CA TRP A 656 -31.25 4.13 14.59
C TRP A 656 -32.73 4.18 14.18
N GLN A 657 -33.49 5.19 14.61
CA GLN A 657 -34.85 5.44 14.13
C GLN A 657 -34.84 5.89 12.65
N THR A 658 -33.91 6.77 12.26
CA THR A 658 -33.71 7.18 10.86
C THR A 658 -33.35 5.97 9.98
N VAL A 659 -32.38 5.14 10.37
CA VAL A 659 -32.01 3.90 9.66
C VAL A 659 -33.20 2.96 9.51
N LYS A 660 -33.96 2.73 10.58
CA LYS A 660 -35.18 1.89 10.54
C LYS A 660 -36.26 2.43 9.60
N SER A 661 -36.35 3.76 9.44
CA SER A 661 -37.35 4.38 8.58
C SER A 661 -37.04 4.29 7.08
N SER A 662 -35.77 4.12 6.71
CA SER A 662 -35.33 3.99 5.32
C SER A 662 -34.06 3.12 5.20
N PRO A 663 -34.17 1.81 5.49
CA PRO A 663 -33.01 0.93 5.62
C PRO A 663 -32.22 0.79 4.32
N LEU A 664 -32.89 0.79 3.16
CA LEU A 664 -32.21 0.72 1.86
C LEU A 664 -31.33 1.95 1.60
N ILE A 665 -31.82 3.16 1.92
CA ILE A 665 -31.07 4.40 1.74
C ILE A 665 -29.93 4.51 2.76
N ALA A 666 -30.12 4.00 3.98
CA ALA A 666 -29.05 3.91 4.97
C ALA A 666 -27.95 2.91 4.57
N ILE A 667 -28.31 1.77 3.97
CA ILE A 667 -27.35 0.80 3.43
C ILE A 667 -26.58 1.39 2.24
N ASP A 668 -27.29 2.07 1.33
CA ASP A 668 -26.72 2.80 0.18
C ASP A 668 -25.68 3.85 0.62
N ALA A 669 -26.04 4.68 1.60
CA ALA A 669 -25.14 5.68 2.17
C ALA A 669 -23.89 5.06 2.81
N PHE A 670 -24.06 3.96 3.56
CA PHE A 670 -22.94 3.28 4.22
C PHE A 670 -21.98 2.65 3.22
N ILE A 671 -22.47 2.03 2.14
CA ILE A 671 -21.60 1.43 1.13
C ILE A 671 -20.87 2.52 0.33
N ALA A 672 -21.54 3.64 0.01
CA ALA A 672 -20.95 4.77 -0.68
C ALA A 672 -19.73 5.37 0.05
N GLU A 673 -19.71 5.29 1.38
CA GLU A 673 -18.64 5.86 2.24
C GLU A 673 -17.34 5.04 2.26
N PHE A 674 -17.34 3.76 1.83
CA PHE A 674 -16.14 2.92 1.89
C PHE A 674 -15.83 2.05 0.66
N TYR A 675 -16.71 1.95 -0.34
CA TYR A 675 -16.54 0.99 -1.45
C TYR A 675 -15.21 1.16 -2.20
N GLY A 676 -14.70 2.39 -2.33
CA GLY A 676 -13.52 2.73 -3.12
C GLY A 676 -12.24 2.12 -2.58
N TYR A 677 -12.14 1.94 -1.26
CA TYR A 677 -11.06 1.20 -0.59
C TYR A 677 -10.92 -0.26 -1.05
N PHE A 678 -11.96 -0.81 -1.67
CA PHE A 678 -12.06 -2.22 -2.06
C PHE A 678 -12.42 -2.42 -3.54
N ASP A 679 -12.52 -1.34 -4.32
CA ASP A 679 -12.65 -1.37 -5.78
C ASP A 679 -11.30 -1.05 -6.43
N ILE A 680 -10.74 -2.01 -7.17
CA ILE A 680 -9.46 -1.83 -7.89
C ILE A 680 -9.53 -0.76 -9.00
N THR A 681 -10.74 -0.37 -9.41
CA THR A 681 -10.98 0.61 -10.48
C THR A 681 -11.28 2.01 -9.97
N ASP A 682 -11.28 2.22 -8.65
CA ASP A 682 -11.55 3.51 -8.04
C ASP A 682 -10.28 4.33 -7.86
N GLU A 683 -10.30 5.58 -8.28
CA GLU A 683 -9.21 6.53 -8.03
C GLU A 683 -9.31 7.08 -6.60
N PRO A 684 -8.19 7.33 -5.91
CA PRO A 684 -8.22 7.83 -4.54
C PRO A 684 -8.89 9.20 -4.48
N TYR A 685 -9.92 9.36 -3.64
CA TYR A 685 -10.62 10.64 -3.43
C TYR A 685 -9.63 11.75 -3.04
N VAL A 686 -8.67 11.43 -2.15
CA VAL A 686 -7.52 12.29 -1.87
C VAL A 686 -6.23 11.44 -1.94
N PRO A 687 -5.44 11.57 -3.02
CA PRO A 687 -4.12 10.95 -3.13
C PRO A 687 -3.09 11.64 -2.24
N LEU A 688 -2.01 10.94 -1.86
CA LEU A 688 -0.94 11.53 -1.02
C LEU A 688 -0.28 12.78 -1.62
N ILE A 689 -0.29 12.92 -2.96
CA ILE A 689 0.32 14.05 -3.66
C ILE A 689 -0.30 15.40 -3.26
N TYR A 690 -1.56 15.42 -2.81
CA TYR A 690 -2.23 16.58 -2.23
C TYR A 690 -1.42 17.26 -1.11
N TYR A 691 -0.66 16.51 -0.32
CA TYR A 691 0.08 17.07 0.81
C TYR A 691 1.41 17.76 0.43
N VAL A 692 1.92 17.58 -0.80
CA VAL A 692 3.14 18.24 -1.30
C VAL A 692 2.88 19.46 -2.21
N THR A 693 1.64 19.69 -2.63
CA THR A 693 1.27 20.79 -3.55
C THR A 693 0.17 21.73 -3.03
N ASN A 694 -0.45 21.47 -1.87
CA ASN A 694 -1.48 22.36 -1.33
C ASN A 694 -0.95 23.74 -0.90
N ARG A 695 -1.86 24.72 -0.86
CA ARG A 695 -1.53 26.12 -0.56
C ARG A 695 -1.11 26.37 0.90
N SER A 696 -1.65 25.62 1.86
CA SER A 696 -1.26 25.76 3.27
C SER A 696 0.22 25.49 3.50
N LEU A 697 0.81 24.55 2.76
CA LEU A 697 2.25 24.32 2.71
C LEU A 697 3.00 25.55 2.15
N CYS A 698 2.54 26.10 1.03
CA CYS A 698 3.18 27.25 0.38
C CYS A 698 3.21 28.50 1.29
N GLU A 699 2.08 28.84 1.90
CA GLU A 699 1.94 29.99 2.81
C GLU A 699 2.88 29.89 4.03
N VAL A 700 3.00 28.69 4.62
CA VAL A 700 3.89 28.42 5.77
C VAL A 700 5.37 28.53 5.42
N MET A 701 5.75 28.08 4.21
CA MET A 701 7.16 28.07 3.79
C MET A 701 7.68 29.48 3.45
N GLY A 702 6.83 30.52 3.51
CA GLY A 702 7.25 31.91 3.40
C GLY A 702 7.76 32.31 2.01
N HIS A 703 7.39 31.53 0.99
CA HIS A 703 7.73 31.79 -0.40
C HIS A 703 6.48 32.23 -1.17
N ASP A 704 6.69 33.16 -2.10
CA ASP A 704 5.75 33.37 -3.20
C ASP A 704 5.51 32.06 -3.96
N GLU A 705 4.49 32.06 -4.83
CA GLU A 705 4.04 30.87 -5.57
C GLU A 705 5.19 30.11 -6.27
N GLU A 706 6.29 30.78 -6.60
CA GLU A 706 7.52 30.26 -7.21
C GLU A 706 8.12 29.01 -6.53
N PHE A 707 8.12 28.89 -5.19
CA PHE A 707 8.65 27.66 -4.55
C PHE A 707 7.75 26.45 -4.85
N CYS A 708 6.43 26.62 -4.71
CA CYS A 708 5.47 25.55 -4.98
C CYS A 708 5.31 25.26 -6.48
N LYS A 709 5.38 26.30 -7.33
CA LYS A 709 5.34 26.23 -8.80
C LYS A 709 6.72 25.99 -9.44
N SER A 710 7.73 25.63 -8.64
CA SER A 710 9.07 25.30 -9.13
C SER A 710 8.99 24.26 -10.25
N PRO A 711 9.63 24.47 -11.42
CA PRO A 711 9.54 23.55 -12.55
C PRO A 711 9.87 22.11 -12.21
N VAL A 712 10.78 21.89 -11.24
CA VAL A 712 11.15 20.55 -10.77
C VAL A 712 10.03 19.90 -9.94
N ARG A 713 9.38 20.64 -9.04
CA ARG A 713 8.23 20.12 -8.26
C ARG A 713 7.08 19.79 -9.20
N THR A 714 6.72 20.71 -10.08
CA THR A 714 5.64 20.55 -11.08
C THR A 714 5.91 19.35 -12.00
N ALA A 715 7.15 19.16 -12.46
CA ALA A 715 7.50 18.00 -13.29
C ALA A 715 7.39 16.67 -12.54
N VAL A 716 7.74 16.62 -11.25
CA VAL A 716 7.60 15.40 -10.43
C VAL A 716 6.14 15.13 -10.05
N ASP A 717 5.37 16.18 -9.74
CA ASP A 717 3.92 16.10 -9.51
C ASP A 717 3.20 15.52 -10.73
N ASN A 718 3.39 16.14 -11.90
CA ASN A 718 2.86 15.64 -13.17
C ASN A 718 3.28 14.19 -13.44
N ALA A 719 4.56 13.84 -13.26
CA ALA A 719 5.03 12.46 -13.48
C ALA A 719 4.38 11.42 -12.54
N ILE A 720 4.04 11.82 -11.30
CA ILE A 720 3.31 10.95 -10.36
C ILE A 720 1.83 10.83 -10.76
N GLN A 721 1.21 11.92 -11.22
CA GLN A 721 -0.17 11.92 -11.72
C GLN A 721 -0.30 11.11 -13.02
N ASP A 722 0.61 11.29 -13.99
CA ASP A 722 0.68 10.51 -15.24
C ASP A 722 0.86 9.01 -14.97
N PHE A 723 1.74 8.65 -14.03
CA PHE A 723 1.90 7.27 -13.60
C PHE A 723 0.62 6.73 -12.95
N SER A 724 0.00 7.49 -12.03
CA SER A 724 -1.26 7.16 -11.38
C SER A 724 -2.41 6.93 -12.37
N ALA A 725 -2.50 7.74 -13.42
CA ALA A 725 -3.50 7.65 -14.48
C ALA A 725 -3.22 6.56 -15.53
N THR A 726 -2.03 5.94 -15.53
CA THR A 726 -1.67 4.91 -16.50
C THR A 726 -2.54 3.64 -16.29
N PRO A 727 -3.32 3.16 -17.29
CA PRO A 727 -4.19 2.01 -17.12
C PRO A 727 -3.46 0.76 -16.61
N VAL A 728 -4.01 0.12 -15.57
CA VAL A 728 -3.50 -1.07 -14.87
C VAL A 728 -2.16 -0.89 -14.14
N LEU A 729 -1.19 -0.16 -14.70
CA LEU A 729 0.11 0.07 -14.05
C LEU A 729 0.00 1.11 -12.92
N GLY A 730 -0.82 2.15 -13.10
CA GLY A 730 -1.08 3.21 -12.14
C GLY A 730 -1.76 2.73 -10.86
N TRP A 731 -2.46 1.59 -10.90
CA TRP A 731 -2.98 0.92 -9.72
C TRP A 731 -1.91 0.67 -8.64
N LEU A 732 -0.63 0.54 -9.00
CA LEU A 732 0.46 0.39 -8.03
C LEU A 732 0.75 1.68 -7.22
N ALA A 733 0.30 2.83 -7.70
CA ALA A 733 0.33 4.10 -6.95
C ALA A 733 -0.78 4.18 -5.89
N HIS A 734 -1.97 3.62 -6.19
CA HIS A 734 -3.18 3.71 -5.37
C HIS A 734 -3.14 2.78 -4.15
N GLY A 735 -3.68 3.23 -3.01
CA GLY A 735 -3.67 2.44 -1.78
C GLY A 735 -4.61 1.23 -1.79
N ASN A 736 -5.76 1.33 -2.46
CA ASN A 736 -6.78 0.27 -2.57
C ASN A 736 -6.22 -1.03 -3.19
N THR A 737 -5.30 -0.93 -4.15
CA THR A 737 -4.54 -2.07 -4.68
C THR A 737 -3.82 -2.86 -3.59
N TRP A 738 -3.17 -2.18 -2.65
CA TRP A 738 -2.44 -2.82 -1.56
C TRP A 738 -3.37 -3.43 -0.49
N VAL A 739 -4.55 -2.84 -0.29
CA VAL A 739 -5.64 -3.40 0.53
C VAL A 739 -6.15 -4.69 -0.06
N ILE A 740 -6.50 -4.69 -1.36
CA ILE A 740 -6.98 -5.84 -2.11
C ILE A 740 -5.93 -6.96 -2.09
N ILE A 741 -4.67 -6.66 -2.44
CA ILE A 741 -3.57 -7.63 -2.38
C ILE A 741 -3.45 -8.27 -0.98
N THR A 742 -3.61 -7.48 0.08
CA THR A 742 -3.52 -7.96 1.46
C THR A 742 -4.70 -8.88 1.83
N LEU A 743 -5.92 -8.56 1.39
CA LEU A 743 -7.12 -9.41 1.55
C LEU A 743 -7.01 -10.73 0.78
N LEU A 744 -6.55 -10.69 -0.47
CA LEU A 744 -6.31 -11.89 -1.28
C LEU A 744 -5.24 -12.76 -0.61
N ALA A 745 -4.12 -12.16 -0.18
CA ALA A 745 -3.05 -12.86 0.54
C ALA A 745 -3.54 -13.49 1.85
N PHE A 746 -4.42 -12.82 2.61
CA PHE A 746 -5.05 -13.37 3.81
C PHE A 746 -5.83 -14.65 3.50
N CYS A 747 -6.70 -14.61 2.49
CA CYS A 747 -7.46 -15.78 2.04
C CYS A 747 -6.55 -16.94 1.63
N VAL A 748 -5.48 -16.67 0.87
CA VAL A 748 -4.49 -17.68 0.49
C VAL A 748 -3.78 -18.25 1.72
N GLN A 749 -3.37 -17.45 2.70
CA GLN A 749 -2.73 -17.96 3.91
C GLN A 749 -3.67 -18.84 4.75
N MET A 750 -4.96 -18.52 4.82
CA MET A 750 -5.98 -19.37 5.44
C MET A 750 -6.19 -20.68 4.67
N ARG A 751 -6.23 -20.63 3.33
CA ARG A 751 -6.27 -21.82 2.45
C ARG A 751 -5.01 -22.69 2.54
N LEU A 752 -3.87 -22.11 2.90
CA LEU A 752 -2.60 -22.80 3.20
C LEU A 752 -2.51 -23.26 4.68
N ARG A 753 -3.57 -23.07 5.49
CA ARG A 753 -3.64 -23.42 6.92
C ARG A 753 -2.52 -22.77 7.76
N ARG A 754 -2.03 -21.60 7.37
CA ARG A 754 -0.99 -20.83 8.08
C ARG A 754 -1.59 -20.08 9.29
N LYS A 755 -2.28 -20.80 10.20
CA LYS A 755 -3.10 -20.23 11.31
C LYS A 755 -2.41 -19.12 12.13
N LEU A 756 -1.12 -19.26 12.43
CA LEU A 756 -0.39 -18.23 13.21
C LEU A 756 -0.08 -16.95 12.43
N SER A 757 -0.32 -16.91 11.12
CA SER A 757 -0.31 -15.65 10.38
C SER A 757 -1.47 -14.72 10.77
N LEU A 758 -2.53 -15.23 11.42
CA LEU A 758 -3.60 -14.41 11.98
C LEU A 758 -3.06 -13.34 12.95
N ILE A 759 -2.01 -13.66 13.72
CA ILE A 759 -1.43 -12.76 14.74
C ILE A 759 -0.93 -11.45 14.13
N TRP A 760 -0.31 -11.50 12.95
CA TRP A 760 0.25 -10.29 12.32
C TRP A 760 -0.62 -9.76 11.17
N MET A 761 -1.58 -10.54 10.67
CA MET A 761 -2.53 -10.09 9.63
C MET A 761 -3.82 -9.50 10.20
N LEU A 762 -4.30 -9.94 11.37
CA LEU A 762 -5.54 -9.39 11.92
C LEU A 762 -5.45 -7.89 12.21
N PRO A 763 -4.30 -7.31 12.65
CA PRO A 763 -4.24 -5.86 12.79
C PRO A 763 -4.33 -5.09 11.48
N LEU A 764 -3.83 -5.64 10.36
CA LEU A 764 -4.03 -5.06 9.02
C LEU A 764 -5.51 -5.12 8.61
N LEU A 765 -6.22 -6.21 8.94
CA LEU A 765 -7.66 -6.32 8.72
C LEU A 765 -8.47 -5.39 9.64
N ALA A 766 -8.03 -5.19 10.88
CA ALA A 766 -8.66 -4.26 11.81
C ALA A 766 -8.44 -2.80 11.37
N GLN A 767 -7.31 -2.47 10.76
CA GLN A 767 -7.11 -1.19 10.07
C GLN A 767 -8.09 -1.03 8.89
N MET A 768 -8.35 -2.06 8.09
CA MET A 768 -9.41 -2.02 7.06
C MET A 768 -10.80 -1.82 7.68
N GLY A 769 -11.07 -2.38 8.86
CA GLY A 769 -12.29 -2.10 9.63
C GLY A 769 -12.39 -0.65 10.11
N VAL A 770 -11.26 0.01 10.41
CA VAL A 770 -11.22 1.45 10.69
C VAL A 770 -11.48 2.27 9.42
N MET A 771 -10.97 1.83 8.26
CA MET A 771 -11.23 2.50 6.96
C MET A 771 -12.72 2.47 6.58
N VAL A 772 -13.42 1.37 6.86
CA VAL A 772 -14.90 1.26 6.70
C VAL A 772 -15.69 2.21 7.61
N LEU A 773 -15.05 2.76 8.65
CA LEU A 773 -15.64 3.71 9.60
C LEU A 773 -14.95 5.08 9.54
N ALA A 774 -14.09 5.32 8.53
CA ALA A 774 -13.35 6.56 8.38
C ALA A 774 -14.26 7.65 7.78
N PRO A 775 -14.03 8.94 8.07
CA PRO A 775 -14.86 10.02 7.56
C PRO A 775 -14.74 10.26 6.06
N ALA A 776 -13.86 9.57 5.34
CA ALA A 776 -13.68 9.74 3.91
C ALA A 776 -13.54 8.38 3.21
N ASN A 777 -14.13 8.26 2.02
CA ASN A 777 -13.91 7.13 1.14
C ASN A 777 -12.52 7.22 0.47
N ASN A 778 -11.94 6.08 0.10
CA ASN A 778 -10.73 5.92 -0.70
C ASN A 778 -9.57 6.93 -0.46
N PHE A 779 -9.37 7.39 0.77
CA PHE A 779 -8.29 8.33 1.11
C PHE A 779 -7.00 7.55 1.42
N ASP A 780 -6.00 7.67 0.53
CA ASP A 780 -4.72 6.94 0.56
C ASP A 780 -3.99 6.98 1.92
N ARG A 781 -4.07 8.10 2.66
CA ARG A 781 -3.40 8.24 3.96
C ARG A 781 -3.79 7.14 4.96
N HIS A 782 -5.00 6.59 4.86
CA HIS A 782 -5.48 5.51 5.73
C HIS A 782 -4.91 4.13 5.35
N MET A 783 -4.25 4.01 4.21
CA MET A 783 -3.72 2.78 3.62
C MET A 783 -2.19 2.65 3.71
N ILE A 784 -1.47 3.71 4.14
CA ILE A 784 0.00 3.76 4.25
C ILE A 784 0.57 2.52 4.95
N GLY A 785 0.07 2.18 6.15
CA GLY A 785 0.57 1.02 6.91
C GLY A 785 0.39 -0.32 6.20
N ILE A 786 -0.65 -0.45 5.36
CA ILE A 786 -0.91 -1.65 4.57
C ILE A 786 0.08 -1.75 3.41
N ALA A 787 0.35 -0.66 2.68
CA ALA A 787 1.33 -0.66 1.59
C ALA A 787 2.78 -0.83 2.08
N VAL A 788 3.16 -0.19 3.19
CA VAL A 788 4.47 -0.41 3.84
C VAL A 788 4.62 -1.87 4.27
N MET A 789 3.54 -2.57 4.63
CA MET A 789 3.58 -3.99 4.95
C MET A 789 3.41 -4.92 3.72
N ALA A 790 2.99 -4.42 2.57
CA ALA A 790 2.69 -5.23 1.38
C ALA A 790 3.90 -6.01 0.85
N ALA A 791 5.10 -5.40 0.89
CA ALA A 791 6.36 -6.06 0.58
C ALA A 791 6.58 -7.32 1.43
N PHE A 792 6.23 -7.26 2.71
CA PHE A 792 6.32 -8.40 3.62
C PHE A 792 5.21 -9.41 3.36
N VAL A 793 3.96 -8.96 3.18
CA VAL A 793 2.79 -9.80 2.89
C VAL A 793 3.03 -10.68 1.67
N LEU A 794 3.40 -10.07 0.53
CA LEU A 794 3.64 -10.77 -0.73
C LEU A 794 4.83 -11.75 -0.62
N VAL A 795 5.93 -11.32 -0.01
CA VAL A 795 7.13 -12.17 0.04
C VAL A 795 6.99 -13.30 1.07
N ASP A 796 6.36 -13.11 2.24
CA ASP A 796 6.07 -14.21 3.18
C ASP A 796 5.09 -15.22 2.59
N LEU A 797 4.12 -14.75 1.79
CA LEU A 797 3.15 -15.60 1.11
C LEU A 797 3.87 -16.63 0.21
N PHE A 798 4.76 -16.15 -0.67
CA PHE A 798 5.52 -16.99 -1.60
C PHE A 798 6.78 -17.62 -1.02
N ALA A 799 7.30 -17.18 0.13
CA ALA A 799 8.51 -17.79 0.70
C ALA A 799 8.26 -19.23 1.21
N VAL A 800 9.21 -20.12 0.91
CA VAL A 800 9.20 -21.51 1.38
C VAL A 800 9.56 -21.53 2.87
N ARG A 801 8.66 -22.04 3.70
CA ARG A 801 8.87 -22.13 5.15
C ARG A 801 9.72 -23.38 5.46
N VAL A 802 10.80 -23.16 6.20
CA VAL A 802 11.78 -24.18 6.61
C VAL A 802 11.73 -24.36 8.12
N ARG A 803 11.78 -25.61 8.60
CA ARG A 803 11.95 -25.95 10.02
C ARG A 803 13.31 -26.62 10.20
N GLU A 804 14.10 -26.13 11.16
CA GLU A 804 15.26 -26.85 11.65
C GLU A 804 14.79 -27.94 12.62
N ASN A 805 15.27 -29.17 12.44
CA ASN A 805 15.05 -30.23 13.42
C ASN A 805 16.05 -30.10 14.59
N SER A 806 15.88 -30.92 15.63
CA SER A 806 16.77 -30.96 16.81
C SER A 806 18.24 -31.30 16.52
N GLN A 807 18.56 -31.71 15.29
CA GLN A 807 19.91 -31.99 14.80
C GLN A 807 20.46 -30.88 13.89
N GLY A 808 19.79 -29.72 13.81
CA GLY A 808 20.20 -28.58 12.97
C GLY A 808 19.94 -28.76 11.46
N LYS A 809 19.34 -29.87 11.02
CA LYS A 809 19.02 -30.10 9.60
C LYS A 809 17.74 -29.35 9.24
N ARG A 810 17.84 -28.52 8.21
CA ARG A 810 16.73 -27.75 7.60
C ARG A 810 15.88 -28.65 6.71
N LYS A 811 14.58 -28.76 6.97
CA LYS A 811 13.59 -29.34 6.05
C LYS A 811 12.55 -28.29 5.66
N ALA A 812 12.17 -28.24 4.38
CA ALA A 812 10.98 -27.52 3.95
C ALA A 812 9.73 -28.17 4.57
N VAL A 813 8.75 -27.35 4.99
CA VAL A 813 7.54 -27.85 5.68
C VAL A 813 6.28 -27.26 5.05
N THR A 814 5.34 -28.14 4.70
CA THR A 814 4.04 -27.82 4.08
C THR A 814 3.05 -27.10 5.00
N THR A 815 3.18 -27.26 6.32
CA THR A 815 2.22 -26.78 7.31
C THR A 815 2.92 -26.27 8.58
N GLY A 816 2.32 -25.26 9.24
CA GLY A 816 2.83 -24.72 10.51
C GLY A 816 2.47 -25.59 11.74
N VAL A 817 2.75 -26.89 11.67
CA VAL A 817 2.58 -27.89 12.74
C VAL A 817 3.94 -28.50 13.03
#